data_AF-A0A4V2XDK7-F1
#
_entry.id   AF-A0A4V2XDK7-F1
#
_cell.length_a   1.000
_cell.length_b   1.000
_cell.length_c   1.000
_cell.angle_alpha   90.00
_cell.angle_beta   90.00
_cell.angle_gamma   90.00
#
_symmetry.space_group_name_H-M   'P 1'
#
loop_
_entity.id
_entity.type
_entity.pdbx_description
1 polymer ?
#
loop_
_entity_poly.entity_id
_entity_poly.type
_entity_poly.pdbx_seq_one_letter_code
_entity_poly.pdbx_strand_id
1 'polypeptide(L)'
;MADEPDPWLPLRLTHEARVIAAEKRIEQAAHAALRTWLRSARQVTLPVTAAALPADPSALAGAGQAWFEAMTVHLLPAVDATFLQGVADAGGDVELLRVAQMKDEYLAALPNRLQGVPDSAWTQVTAAVAELTADGASIPRIRDAIEEILGDLAWQDRAVTIARTETIGAYNAGTLTAWLTAESAADERLDKVWVATHDERTRDDHRNADGQRVALDGAFVVGGVPLRYPGDPAAPPGQTVQCRCTMIEVPADEPLPSVPEHPWPRRDRAAGLDITVTAAGAAKGGKPMATWKGTLAPLGARSGDRRIFAADGEWSFRDLPLPLRWAREDAPGHEGAVTIGRITAGEVQKSKLTGSGDFLDAVPELGEALELLRAGVLFPSVDLDDFEFVYTDEKGKPVEEMSDEEWEAFIESGEEPYITVVKGRVMAVTLVGTQAFMEARLELVDDEQPADGTEDETPSDEVPKEEAAVVAAGADSRKKQVAPLYPPRAWFDDPGLTELTPITVTADGRVFGHLADNDCHLSFLTGGQCVLPPAEGGFDWFHRPEIQTAEGDLVAVGHITAGTGHADLALNAAAAVSHYDDTGTQIAVVRAGRDGHGIWVAGSLVPEATEEQAQLLRRSPLSGDWRWIGGARQLVAALCVNVGGFPVVRGRSSGGRAYAMVASGWPGWRPSERAVRRPAAAASPQDVEAAVRRAVEAGFAAERQRIATAAQAERIAASIGRDRKTLVAALTATVHGE
;
A
#
# COMPACT_ATOMS: atom_id res chain seq x y z
N MET A 1 -38.80 26.12 -20.78
CA MET A 1 -38.66 26.15 -22.26
C MET A 1 -39.46 24.97 -22.80
N ALA A 2 -39.46 24.66 -24.10
CA ALA A 2 -40.06 23.39 -24.55
C ALA A 2 -39.13 22.23 -24.17
N ASP A 3 -39.68 21.06 -23.89
CA ASP A 3 -38.89 19.84 -23.72
C ASP A 3 -38.32 19.42 -25.09
N GLU A 4 -37.08 19.80 -25.39
CA GLU A 4 -36.32 19.10 -26.42
C GLU A 4 -35.98 17.70 -25.90
N PRO A 5 -36.32 16.62 -26.63
CA PRO A 5 -36.14 15.27 -26.12
C PRO A 5 -34.64 14.94 -26.01
N ASP A 6 -34.20 14.50 -24.84
CA ASP A 6 -32.80 14.15 -24.56
C ASP A 6 -32.23 13.19 -25.64
N PRO A 7 -31.32 13.64 -26.52
CA PRO A 7 -30.81 12.81 -27.61
C PRO A 7 -29.91 11.68 -27.09
N TRP A 8 -29.45 11.76 -25.84
CA TRP A 8 -28.62 10.75 -25.18
C TRP A 8 -29.46 9.72 -24.42
N LEU A 9 -30.76 9.97 -24.17
CA LEU A 9 -31.64 9.06 -23.42
C LEU A 9 -31.68 7.63 -23.99
N PRO A 10 -31.74 7.40 -25.32
CA PRO A 10 -31.67 6.05 -25.88
C PRO A 10 -30.35 5.33 -25.57
N LEU A 11 -29.24 6.08 -25.50
CA LEU A 11 -27.91 5.55 -25.16
C LEU A 11 -27.84 5.21 -23.67
N ARG A 12 -28.30 6.12 -22.79
CA ARG A 12 -28.39 5.90 -21.33
C ARG A 12 -29.20 4.62 -21.01
N LEU A 13 -30.39 4.48 -21.60
CA LEU A 13 -31.27 3.32 -21.42
C LEU A 13 -30.69 2.03 -22.02
N THR A 14 -29.97 2.11 -23.15
CA THR A 14 -29.31 0.94 -23.75
C THR A 14 -28.17 0.44 -22.87
N HIS A 15 -27.35 1.34 -22.33
CA HIS A 15 -26.32 0.97 -21.35
C HIS A 15 -26.93 0.36 -20.09
N GLU A 16 -27.92 1.02 -19.48
CA GLU A 16 -28.61 0.54 -18.28
C GLU A 16 -29.16 -0.89 -18.48
N ALA A 17 -29.80 -1.17 -19.61
CA ALA A 17 -30.31 -2.50 -19.95
C ALA A 17 -29.20 -3.57 -20.08
N ARG A 18 -28.00 -3.21 -20.59
CA ARG A 18 -26.85 -4.11 -20.69
C ARG A 18 -26.21 -4.40 -19.33
N VAL A 19 -26.06 -3.39 -18.47
CA VAL A 19 -25.41 -3.55 -17.16
C VAL A 19 -26.30 -4.17 -16.09
N ILE A 20 -27.63 -4.01 -16.13
CA ILE A 20 -28.56 -4.69 -15.18
C ILE A 20 -28.36 -6.22 -15.18
N ALA A 21 -28.09 -6.82 -16.35
CA ALA A 21 -27.83 -8.25 -16.48
C ALA A 21 -26.47 -8.69 -15.89
N ALA A 22 -25.51 -7.77 -15.81
CA ALA A 22 -24.22 -7.96 -15.18
C ALA A 22 -24.25 -7.65 -13.67
N GLU A 23 -24.93 -6.58 -13.23
CA GLU A 23 -25.14 -6.25 -11.80
C GLU A 23 -25.74 -7.45 -11.08
N LYS A 24 -26.81 -8.03 -11.63
CA LYS A 24 -27.46 -9.22 -11.05
C LYS A 24 -26.59 -10.49 -11.04
N ARG A 25 -25.58 -10.57 -11.91
CA ARG A 25 -24.60 -11.68 -11.97
C ARG A 25 -23.54 -11.50 -10.88
N ILE A 26 -22.98 -10.29 -10.76
CA ILE A 26 -21.98 -9.96 -9.76
C ILE A 26 -22.60 -9.89 -8.35
N GLU A 27 -23.87 -9.48 -8.21
CA GLU A 27 -24.65 -9.55 -6.97
C GLU A 27 -24.77 -10.99 -6.44
N GLN A 28 -25.17 -11.93 -7.30
CA GLN A 28 -25.25 -13.36 -6.93
C GLN A 28 -23.88 -13.92 -6.55
N ALA A 29 -22.83 -13.52 -7.27
CA ALA A 29 -21.45 -13.91 -6.99
C ALA A 29 -20.91 -13.31 -5.68
N ALA A 30 -21.16 -12.02 -5.41
CA ALA A 30 -20.79 -11.34 -4.17
C ALA A 30 -21.52 -11.95 -2.97
N HIS A 31 -22.81 -12.24 -3.08
CA HIS A 31 -23.54 -13.00 -2.06
C HIS A 31 -23.00 -14.43 -1.88
N ALA A 32 -22.48 -15.09 -2.91
CA ALA A 32 -21.87 -16.41 -2.78
C ALA A 32 -20.49 -16.32 -2.08
N ALA A 33 -19.66 -15.36 -2.47
CA ALA A 33 -18.38 -15.07 -1.82
C ALA A 33 -18.57 -14.74 -0.33
N LEU A 34 -19.42 -13.76 -0.02
CA LEU A 34 -19.70 -13.31 1.34
C LEU A 34 -20.26 -14.45 2.19
N ARG A 35 -21.21 -15.26 1.71
CA ARG A 35 -21.76 -16.38 2.49
C ARG A 35 -20.80 -17.56 2.67
N THR A 36 -19.84 -17.73 1.77
CA THR A 36 -18.75 -18.70 1.95
C THR A 36 -17.78 -18.21 3.03
N TRP A 37 -17.30 -16.96 2.93
CA TRP A 37 -16.39 -16.36 3.91
C TRP A 37 -17.02 -16.19 5.30
N LEU A 38 -18.25 -15.66 5.41
CA LEU A 38 -18.97 -15.48 6.68
C LEU A 38 -19.20 -16.80 7.43
N ARG A 39 -19.20 -17.94 6.74
CA ARG A 39 -19.24 -19.26 7.39
C ARG A 39 -17.91 -19.55 8.10
N SER A 40 -16.79 -19.34 7.41
CA SER A 40 -15.45 -19.47 7.99
C SER A 40 -15.23 -18.47 9.13
N ALA A 41 -15.61 -17.21 8.93
CA ALA A 41 -15.55 -16.15 9.94
C ALA A 41 -16.30 -16.53 11.23
N ARG A 42 -17.55 -17.00 11.13
CA ARG A 42 -18.30 -17.53 12.29
C ARG A 42 -17.62 -18.74 12.91
N GLN A 43 -17.13 -19.68 12.10
CA GLN A 43 -16.50 -20.90 12.61
C GLN A 43 -15.23 -20.63 13.45
N VAL A 44 -14.43 -19.62 13.08
CA VAL A 44 -13.23 -19.23 13.85
C VAL A 44 -13.57 -18.34 15.05
N THR A 45 -14.49 -17.38 14.89
CA THR A 45 -14.85 -16.41 15.95
C THR A 45 -15.72 -17.03 17.06
N LEU A 46 -16.53 -18.02 16.70
CA LEU A 46 -17.58 -18.61 17.55
C LEU A 46 -17.48 -20.15 17.60
N PRO A 47 -16.33 -20.73 18.02
CA PRO A 47 -16.12 -22.17 18.02
C PRO A 47 -17.24 -22.92 18.77
N VAL A 48 -17.71 -24.01 18.15
CA VAL A 48 -18.81 -24.85 18.66
C VAL A 48 -18.23 -25.99 19.49
N THR A 49 -18.04 -25.75 20.79
CA THR A 49 -17.47 -26.74 21.72
C THR A 49 -18.37 -26.92 22.96
N ALA A 50 -18.28 -28.09 23.60
CA ALA A 50 -19.17 -28.49 24.70
C ALA A 50 -18.90 -27.75 26.04
N ALA A 51 -17.81 -26.98 26.12
CA ALA A 51 -17.59 -25.97 27.15
C ALA A 51 -17.64 -24.60 26.47
N ALA A 52 -18.41 -23.67 27.02
CA ALA A 52 -18.58 -22.34 26.44
C ALA A 52 -17.32 -21.49 26.65
N LEU A 53 -16.33 -21.66 25.76
CA LEU A 53 -15.28 -20.67 25.57
C LEU A 53 -15.91 -19.31 25.22
N PRO A 54 -15.30 -18.18 25.64
CA PRO A 54 -15.68 -16.87 25.12
C PRO A 54 -15.53 -16.86 23.58
N ALA A 55 -16.24 -15.95 22.93
CA ALA A 55 -15.96 -15.67 21.52
C ALA A 55 -14.53 -15.16 21.38
N ASP A 56 -13.89 -15.47 20.25
CA ASP A 56 -12.54 -15.00 19.95
C ASP A 56 -12.56 -14.08 18.72
N PRO A 57 -12.76 -12.76 18.90
CA PRO A 57 -12.58 -11.77 17.85
C PRO A 57 -11.22 -11.85 17.17
N SER A 58 -10.15 -12.22 17.88
CA SER A 58 -8.80 -12.22 17.31
C SER A 58 -8.62 -13.24 16.19
N ALA A 59 -9.36 -14.36 16.27
CA ALA A 59 -9.40 -15.38 15.23
C ALA A 59 -10.02 -14.87 13.91
N LEU A 60 -10.81 -13.79 13.91
CA LEU A 60 -11.44 -13.23 12.72
C LEU A 60 -10.44 -12.63 11.72
N ALA A 61 -9.27 -12.17 12.18
CA ALA A 61 -8.18 -11.72 11.29
C ALA A 61 -7.70 -12.88 10.39
N GLY A 62 -7.64 -14.10 10.92
CA GLY A 62 -7.30 -15.30 10.15
C GLY A 62 -8.32 -15.68 9.07
N ALA A 63 -9.52 -15.07 9.05
CA ALA A 63 -10.53 -15.33 8.03
C ALA A 63 -10.27 -14.59 6.69
N GLY A 64 -9.26 -13.72 6.60
CA GLY A 64 -8.93 -12.99 5.37
C GLY A 64 -8.63 -13.89 4.16
N GLN A 65 -7.89 -14.99 4.38
CA GLN A 65 -7.61 -15.98 3.34
C GLN A 65 -8.90 -16.63 2.78
N ALA A 66 -9.86 -16.93 3.66
CA ALA A 66 -11.15 -17.48 3.26
C ALA A 66 -12.03 -16.47 2.47
N TRP A 67 -11.78 -15.16 2.61
CA TRP A 67 -12.38 -14.14 1.74
C TRP A 67 -11.73 -14.14 0.35
N PHE A 68 -10.39 -14.18 0.27
CA PHE A 68 -9.65 -14.27 -0.99
C PHE A 68 -10.05 -15.50 -1.83
N GLU A 69 -10.15 -16.67 -1.19
CA GLU A 69 -10.60 -17.91 -1.83
C GLU A 69 -12.06 -17.80 -2.31
N ALA A 70 -12.94 -17.21 -1.48
CA ALA A 70 -14.35 -17.04 -1.83
C ALA A 70 -14.56 -16.03 -2.98
N MET A 71 -13.77 -14.95 -3.04
CA MET A 71 -13.74 -14.05 -4.20
C MET A 71 -13.23 -14.76 -5.45
N THR A 72 -12.15 -15.55 -5.33
CA THR A 72 -11.55 -16.28 -6.46
C THR A 72 -12.51 -17.30 -7.06
N VAL A 73 -13.25 -18.03 -6.22
CA VAL A 73 -14.22 -19.06 -6.68
C VAL A 73 -15.51 -18.46 -7.26
N HIS A 74 -16.00 -17.35 -6.70
CA HIS A 74 -17.32 -16.82 -7.05
C HIS A 74 -17.29 -15.50 -7.83
N LEU A 75 -16.51 -14.52 -7.37
CA LEU A 75 -16.57 -13.13 -7.85
C LEU A 75 -15.70 -12.88 -9.09
N LEU A 76 -14.45 -13.36 -9.10
CA LEU A 76 -13.54 -13.22 -10.23
C LEU A 76 -14.18 -13.67 -11.56
N PRO A 77 -14.82 -14.85 -11.68
CA PRO A 77 -15.48 -15.30 -12.91
C PRO A 77 -16.70 -14.44 -13.32
N ALA A 78 -17.38 -13.78 -12.38
CA ALA A 78 -18.50 -12.90 -12.67
C ALA A 78 -18.05 -11.54 -13.21
N VAL A 79 -16.92 -11.04 -12.71
CA VAL A 79 -16.25 -9.81 -13.19
C VAL A 79 -15.60 -10.04 -14.56
N ASP A 80 -14.89 -11.15 -14.74
CA ASP A 80 -14.32 -11.63 -16.01
C ASP A 80 -15.38 -11.67 -17.13
N ALA A 81 -16.49 -12.38 -16.90
CA ALA A 81 -17.61 -12.43 -17.84
C ALA A 81 -18.32 -11.08 -18.06
N THR A 82 -18.08 -10.07 -17.21
CA THR A 82 -18.65 -8.72 -17.35
C THR A 82 -17.73 -7.80 -18.15
N PHE A 83 -16.41 -7.91 -17.96
CA PHE A 83 -15.43 -7.28 -18.84
C PHE A 83 -15.57 -7.79 -20.27
N LEU A 84 -15.60 -9.12 -20.47
CA LEU A 84 -15.77 -9.72 -21.79
C LEU A 84 -17.13 -9.38 -22.43
N GLN A 85 -18.18 -9.17 -21.63
CA GLN A 85 -19.44 -8.61 -22.14
C GLN A 85 -19.25 -7.17 -22.63
N GLY A 86 -18.57 -6.30 -21.85
CA GLY A 86 -18.27 -4.93 -22.25
C GLY A 86 -17.48 -4.82 -23.55
N VAL A 87 -16.56 -5.77 -23.80
CA VAL A 87 -15.83 -5.90 -25.08
C VAL A 87 -16.79 -6.26 -26.22
N ALA A 88 -17.58 -7.34 -26.06
CA ALA A 88 -18.45 -7.86 -27.11
C ALA A 88 -19.63 -6.92 -27.43
N ASP A 89 -20.21 -6.27 -26.42
CA ASP A 89 -21.27 -5.26 -26.55
C ASP A 89 -20.77 -3.97 -27.23
N ALA A 90 -19.44 -3.79 -27.34
CA ALA A 90 -18.74 -2.74 -28.08
C ALA A 90 -18.12 -3.23 -29.41
N GLY A 91 -18.42 -4.47 -29.84
CA GLY A 91 -17.97 -5.01 -31.13
C GLY A 91 -16.51 -5.51 -31.18
N GLY A 92 -15.80 -5.54 -30.05
CA GLY A 92 -14.41 -6.04 -29.98
C GLY A 92 -14.30 -7.57 -30.05
N ASP A 93 -13.15 -8.06 -30.52
CA ASP A 93 -12.83 -9.49 -30.54
C ASP A 93 -12.32 -9.95 -29.16
N VAL A 94 -13.12 -10.76 -28.47
CA VAL A 94 -12.80 -11.30 -27.13
C VAL A 94 -11.64 -12.31 -27.14
N GLU A 95 -11.29 -12.90 -28.28
CA GLU A 95 -10.18 -13.85 -28.42
C GLU A 95 -8.84 -13.14 -28.75
N LEU A 96 -8.86 -11.82 -28.97
CA LEU A 96 -7.67 -11.04 -29.29
C LEU A 96 -6.72 -10.97 -28.08
N LEU A 97 -5.45 -11.34 -28.30
CA LEU A 97 -4.43 -11.41 -27.24
C LEU A 97 -4.29 -10.12 -26.41
N ARG A 98 -4.48 -8.94 -27.02
CA ARG A 98 -4.41 -7.66 -26.28
C ARG A 98 -5.62 -7.45 -25.36
N VAL A 99 -6.80 -7.94 -25.74
CA VAL A 99 -7.99 -7.95 -24.88
C VAL A 99 -7.76 -8.86 -23.68
N ALA A 100 -7.21 -10.07 -23.90
CA ALA A 100 -6.86 -10.99 -22.82
C ALA A 100 -5.88 -10.36 -21.82
N GLN A 101 -4.83 -9.69 -22.30
CA GLN A 101 -3.89 -8.94 -21.44
C GLN A 101 -4.59 -7.88 -20.59
N MET A 102 -5.32 -6.95 -21.21
CA MET A 102 -5.97 -5.83 -20.49
C MET A 102 -7.07 -6.30 -19.52
N LYS A 103 -7.71 -7.44 -19.84
CA LYS A 103 -8.66 -8.12 -18.97
C LYS A 103 -7.96 -8.74 -17.75
N ASP A 104 -6.87 -9.47 -17.94
CA ASP A 104 -6.11 -10.08 -16.85
C ASP A 104 -5.45 -9.00 -15.96
N GLU A 105 -4.95 -7.90 -16.54
CA GLU A 105 -4.53 -6.67 -15.85
C GLU A 105 -5.66 -6.12 -14.95
N TYR A 106 -6.89 -5.95 -15.46
CA TYR A 106 -8.05 -5.45 -14.69
C TYR A 106 -8.47 -6.39 -13.54
N LEU A 107 -8.42 -7.70 -13.78
CA LEU A 107 -8.83 -8.75 -12.84
C LEU A 107 -7.81 -8.95 -11.72
N ALA A 108 -6.51 -8.79 -11.99
CA ALA A 108 -5.45 -8.90 -11.00
C ALA A 108 -5.62 -7.90 -9.84
N ALA A 109 -6.17 -6.71 -10.11
CA ALA A 109 -6.45 -5.70 -9.10
C ALA A 109 -7.74 -5.94 -8.26
N LEU A 110 -8.60 -6.90 -8.62
CA LEU A 110 -9.88 -7.14 -7.95
C LEU A 110 -9.75 -7.54 -6.46
N PRO A 111 -8.82 -8.42 -6.04
CA PRO A 111 -8.67 -8.76 -4.62
C PRO A 111 -8.30 -7.55 -3.77
N ASN A 112 -7.39 -6.70 -4.26
CA ASN A 112 -6.92 -5.51 -3.55
C ASN A 112 -8.05 -4.48 -3.35
N ARG A 113 -8.91 -4.28 -4.36
CA ARG A 113 -10.11 -3.42 -4.25
C ARG A 113 -11.05 -3.82 -3.11
N LEU A 114 -11.03 -5.09 -2.71
CA LEU A 114 -11.99 -5.70 -1.80
C LEU A 114 -11.36 -6.24 -0.51
N GLN A 115 -10.08 -5.96 -0.26
CA GLN A 115 -9.37 -6.44 0.94
C GLN A 115 -9.98 -5.94 2.25
N GLY A 116 -10.51 -4.71 2.27
CA GLY A 116 -11.15 -4.10 3.45
C GLY A 116 -12.54 -4.65 3.82
N VAL A 117 -13.04 -5.69 3.14
CA VAL A 117 -14.31 -6.34 3.49
C VAL A 117 -14.18 -7.09 4.83
N PRO A 118 -13.22 -8.01 5.03
CA PRO A 118 -12.82 -8.53 6.34
C PRO A 118 -12.59 -7.47 7.43
N ASP A 119 -11.82 -6.43 7.14
CA ASP A 119 -11.49 -5.38 8.13
C ASP A 119 -12.74 -4.67 8.67
N SER A 120 -13.76 -4.51 7.81
CA SER A 120 -15.04 -3.95 8.23
C SER A 120 -15.87 -4.91 9.12
N ALA A 121 -15.70 -6.23 9.01
CA ALA A 121 -16.29 -7.18 9.96
C ALA A 121 -15.52 -7.20 11.28
N TRP A 122 -14.19 -7.22 11.22
CA TRP A 122 -13.31 -7.11 12.38
C TRP A 122 -13.65 -5.88 13.23
N THR A 123 -13.81 -4.72 12.59
CA THR A 123 -14.13 -3.46 13.26
C THR A 123 -15.49 -3.53 13.97
N GLN A 124 -16.53 -4.05 13.30
CA GLN A 124 -17.86 -4.21 13.90
C GLN A 124 -17.86 -5.19 15.07
N VAL A 125 -17.24 -6.38 14.91
CA VAL A 125 -17.16 -7.41 15.96
C VAL A 125 -16.37 -6.89 17.16
N THR A 126 -15.22 -6.25 16.95
CA THR A 126 -14.37 -5.74 18.03
C THR A 126 -15.06 -4.61 18.80
N ALA A 127 -15.73 -3.68 18.10
CA ALA A 127 -16.51 -2.61 18.73
C ALA A 127 -17.66 -3.16 19.59
N ALA A 128 -18.48 -4.06 19.02
CA ALA A 128 -19.62 -4.66 19.74
C ALA A 128 -19.17 -5.48 20.96
N VAL A 129 -18.03 -6.20 20.88
CA VAL A 129 -17.46 -6.92 22.01
C VAL A 129 -16.94 -5.98 23.08
N ALA A 130 -16.27 -4.88 22.71
CA ALA A 130 -15.79 -3.89 23.67
C ALA A 130 -16.96 -3.19 24.41
N GLU A 131 -17.99 -2.76 23.68
CA GLU A 131 -19.21 -2.15 24.22
C GLU A 131 -19.94 -3.11 25.17
N LEU A 132 -20.27 -4.32 24.72
CA LEU A 132 -20.98 -5.31 25.54
C LEU A 132 -20.16 -5.77 26.75
N THR A 133 -18.82 -5.80 26.66
CA THR A 133 -17.95 -6.13 27.80
C THR A 133 -17.95 -4.99 28.84
N ALA A 134 -17.95 -3.73 28.41
CA ALA A 134 -18.06 -2.57 29.30
C ALA A 134 -19.42 -2.51 30.03
N ASP A 135 -20.50 -2.89 29.33
CA ASP A 135 -21.85 -3.06 29.88
C ASP A 135 -22.00 -4.25 30.85
N GLY A 136 -20.98 -5.11 30.98
CA GLY A 136 -21.04 -6.32 31.80
C GLY A 136 -21.96 -7.40 31.22
N ALA A 137 -22.12 -7.45 29.89
CA ALA A 137 -22.94 -8.45 29.21
C ALA A 137 -22.47 -9.88 29.47
N SER A 138 -23.41 -10.83 29.46
CA SER A 138 -23.09 -12.25 29.56
C SER A 138 -22.48 -12.77 28.25
N ILE A 139 -21.62 -13.79 28.36
CA ILE A 139 -20.98 -14.45 27.20
C ILE A 139 -22.00 -14.84 26.11
N PRO A 140 -23.20 -15.40 26.41
CA PRO A 140 -24.23 -15.63 25.40
C PRO A 140 -24.64 -14.36 24.64
N ARG A 141 -24.92 -13.24 25.32
CA ARG A 141 -25.31 -11.96 24.67
C ARG A 141 -24.21 -11.42 23.76
N ILE A 142 -22.95 -11.63 24.13
CA ILE A 142 -21.80 -11.27 23.28
C ILE A 142 -21.75 -12.18 22.04
N ARG A 143 -21.99 -13.50 22.20
CA ARG A 143 -22.06 -14.43 21.05
C ARG A 143 -23.22 -14.11 20.11
N ASP A 144 -24.41 -13.83 20.65
CA ASP A 144 -25.60 -13.48 19.87
C ASP A 144 -25.34 -12.28 18.94
N ALA A 145 -24.69 -11.22 19.46
CA ALA A 145 -24.32 -10.04 18.68
C ALA A 145 -23.29 -10.35 17.57
N ILE A 146 -22.36 -11.27 17.81
CA ILE A 146 -21.38 -11.71 16.79
C ILE A 146 -22.07 -12.60 15.72
N GLU A 147 -23.05 -13.43 16.09
CA GLU A 147 -23.86 -14.19 15.13
C GLU A 147 -24.72 -13.28 14.25
N GLU A 148 -25.19 -12.15 14.78
CA GLU A 148 -25.89 -11.10 14.01
C GLU A 148 -24.94 -10.37 13.05
N ILE A 149 -23.80 -9.84 13.54
CA ILE A 149 -22.81 -9.11 12.73
C ILE A 149 -22.20 -9.98 11.63
N LEU A 150 -21.92 -11.25 11.91
CA LEU A 150 -21.40 -12.20 10.92
C LEU A 150 -22.53 -13.00 10.21
N GLY A 151 -23.79 -12.56 10.36
CA GLY A 151 -24.96 -13.18 9.74
C GLY A 151 -25.15 -12.76 8.28
N ASP A 152 -25.61 -13.70 7.44
CA ASP A 152 -25.82 -13.52 5.99
C ASP A 152 -26.69 -12.30 5.61
N LEU A 153 -27.52 -11.81 6.54
CA LEU A 153 -28.40 -10.65 6.34
C LEU A 153 -27.67 -9.30 6.47
N ALA A 154 -26.72 -9.18 7.41
CA ALA A 154 -25.99 -7.92 7.67
C ALA A 154 -25.11 -7.48 6.49
N TRP A 155 -24.85 -8.37 5.53
CA TRP A 155 -23.95 -8.17 4.40
C TRP A 155 -24.67 -8.00 3.05
N GLN A 156 -26.00 -7.84 3.03
CA GLN A 156 -26.75 -7.67 1.79
C GLN A 156 -26.41 -6.36 1.06
N ASP A 157 -26.44 -5.22 1.76
CA ASP A 157 -26.09 -3.93 1.15
C ASP A 157 -24.61 -3.86 0.72
N ARG A 158 -23.73 -4.60 1.40
CA ARG A 158 -22.33 -4.78 0.97
C ARG A 158 -22.26 -5.56 -0.34
N ALA A 159 -23.01 -6.65 -0.49
CA ALA A 159 -23.07 -7.42 -1.73
C ALA A 159 -23.55 -6.56 -2.92
N VAL A 160 -24.61 -5.78 -2.73
CA VAL A 160 -25.14 -4.84 -3.75
C VAL A 160 -24.14 -3.72 -4.08
N THR A 161 -23.39 -3.23 -3.08
CA THR A 161 -22.37 -2.19 -3.29
C THR A 161 -21.16 -2.72 -4.07
N ILE A 162 -20.71 -3.95 -3.78
CA ILE A 162 -19.69 -4.65 -4.58
C ILE A 162 -20.21 -4.85 -6.00
N ALA A 163 -21.44 -5.37 -6.15
CA ALA A 163 -22.05 -5.65 -7.45
C ALA A 163 -22.04 -4.46 -8.39
N ARG A 164 -22.55 -3.30 -7.95
CA ARG A 164 -22.62 -2.08 -8.76
C ARG A 164 -21.24 -1.53 -9.13
N THR A 165 -20.34 -1.46 -8.16
CA THR A 165 -19.01 -0.89 -8.34
C THR A 165 -18.21 -1.72 -9.35
N GLU A 166 -18.16 -3.04 -9.16
CA GLU A 166 -17.42 -3.93 -10.06
C GLU A 166 -18.09 -4.11 -11.43
N THR A 167 -19.43 -4.02 -11.51
CA THR A 167 -20.14 -4.06 -12.81
C THR A 167 -19.73 -2.91 -13.70
N ILE A 168 -19.82 -1.67 -13.19
CA ILE A 168 -19.61 -0.48 -14.00
C ILE A 168 -18.12 -0.29 -14.33
N GLY A 169 -17.23 -0.58 -13.38
CA GLY A 169 -15.78 -0.63 -13.63
C GLY A 169 -15.43 -1.65 -14.72
N ALA A 170 -15.85 -2.91 -14.58
CA ALA A 170 -15.46 -3.98 -15.50
C ALA A 170 -16.09 -3.83 -16.88
N TYR A 171 -17.38 -3.47 -16.96
CA TYR A 171 -18.08 -3.28 -18.22
C TYR A 171 -17.46 -2.12 -19.02
N ASN A 172 -17.27 -0.94 -18.42
CA ASN A 172 -16.67 0.19 -19.11
C ASN A 172 -15.18 -0.06 -19.45
N ALA A 173 -14.43 -0.77 -18.61
CA ALA A 173 -13.06 -1.20 -18.93
C ALA A 173 -13.00 -2.10 -20.17
N GLY A 174 -13.91 -3.07 -20.28
CA GLY A 174 -14.04 -3.94 -21.45
C GLY A 174 -14.43 -3.17 -22.72
N THR A 175 -15.39 -2.25 -22.61
CA THR A 175 -15.80 -1.36 -23.71
C THR A 175 -14.65 -0.48 -24.21
N LEU A 176 -13.87 0.14 -23.31
CA LEU A 176 -12.69 0.92 -23.72
C LEU A 176 -11.61 0.03 -24.36
N THR A 177 -11.44 -1.19 -23.85
CA THR A 177 -10.48 -2.16 -24.38
C THR A 177 -10.80 -2.54 -25.82
N ALA A 178 -12.09 -2.77 -26.15
CA ALA A 178 -12.53 -2.98 -27.52
C ALA A 178 -12.14 -1.80 -28.43
N TRP A 179 -12.55 -0.58 -28.07
CA TRP A 179 -12.30 0.62 -28.88
C TRP A 179 -10.80 0.88 -29.10
N LEU A 180 -9.97 0.79 -28.06
CA LEU A 180 -8.51 0.96 -28.20
C LEU A 180 -7.89 -0.09 -29.14
N THR A 181 -8.36 -1.34 -29.11
CA THR A 181 -7.90 -2.38 -30.05
C THR A 181 -8.43 -2.19 -31.48
N ALA A 182 -9.59 -1.56 -31.65
CA ALA A 182 -10.18 -1.25 -32.95
C ALA A 182 -9.48 -0.04 -33.62
N GLU A 183 -9.27 1.06 -32.88
CA GLU A 183 -8.51 2.22 -33.37
C GLU A 183 -7.07 1.82 -33.74
N SER A 184 -6.42 0.97 -32.94
CA SER A 184 -5.10 0.39 -33.26
C SER A 184 -5.05 -0.45 -34.55
N ALA A 185 -6.20 -0.78 -35.15
CA ALA A 185 -6.34 -1.58 -36.36
C ALA A 185 -6.99 -0.81 -37.54
N ALA A 186 -7.36 0.46 -37.34
CA ALA A 186 -8.04 1.32 -38.31
C ALA A 186 -7.24 2.60 -38.61
N ASP A 187 -7.65 3.33 -39.66
CA ASP A 187 -7.12 4.66 -40.00
C ASP A 187 -8.12 5.78 -39.62
N GLU A 188 -9.06 5.46 -38.73
CA GLU A 188 -10.10 6.35 -38.22
C GLU A 188 -9.82 6.68 -36.76
N ARG A 189 -9.67 7.97 -36.44
CA ARG A 189 -9.42 8.45 -35.07
C ARG A 189 -10.74 8.59 -34.32
N LEU A 190 -10.78 8.06 -33.09
CA LEU A 190 -11.95 8.06 -32.24
C LEU A 190 -11.71 8.87 -30.96
N ASP A 191 -12.74 9.58 -30.54
CA ASP A 191 -12.85 10.13 -29.19
C ASP A 191 -13.89 9.33 -28.40
N LYS A 192 -13.80 9.41 -27.07
CA LYS A 192 -14.82 8.96 -26.13
C LYS A 192 -15.47 10.15 -25.44
N VAL A 193 -16.78 10.07 -25.20
CA VAL A 193 -17.56 11.07 -24.47
C VAL A 193 -18.12 10.47 -23.19
N TRP A 194 -17.98 11.18 -22.07
CA TRP A 194 -18.56 10.79 -20.78
C TRP A 194 -20.08 11.05 -20.75
N VAL A 195 -20.86 10.04 -20.38
CA VAL A 195 -22.33 10.08 -20.35
C VAL A 195 -22.82 9.71 -18.94
N ALA A 196 -23.35 10.70 -18.24
CA ALA A 196 -23.87 10.55 -16.89
C ALA A 196 -25.32 10.03 -16.87
N THR A 197 -25.72 9.37 -15.77
CA THR A 197 -27.12 9.04 -15.51
C THR A 197 -27.86 10.31 -15.09
N HIS A 198 -28.97 10.65 -15.75
CA HIS A 198 -29.73 11.88 -15.45
C HIS A 198 -30.73 11.66 -14.30
N ASP A 199 -30.25 11.68 -13.06
CA ASP A 199 -31.08 11.62 -11.85
C ASP A 199 -30.43 12.29 -10.62
N GLU A 200 -31.16 12.30 -9.51
CA GLU A 200 -30.74 12.84 -8.20
C GLU A 200 -29.46 12.17 -7.65
N ARG A 201 -29.27 10.86 -7.91
CA ARG A 201 -28.24 10.01 -7.30
C ARG A 201 -26.86 10.13 -7.97
N THR A 202 -26.78 10.68 -9.17
CA THR A 202 -25.51 11.03 -9.81
C THR A 202 -24.83 12.16 -9.04
N ARG A 203 -23.49 12.16 -8.93
CA ARG A 203 -22.73 13.20 -8.22
C ARG A 203 -22.61 14.47 -9.05
N ASP A 204 -22.46 15.63 -8.41
CA ASP A 204 -22.20 16.89 -9.12
C ASP A 204 -20.99 16.82 -10.05
N ASP A 205 -19.90 16.21 -9.59
CA ASP A 205 -18.69 16.00 -10.40
C ASP A 205 -18.97 15.18 -11.66
N HIS A 206 -19.81 14.16 -11.56
CA HIS A 206 -20.24 13.33 -12.70
C HIS A 206 -21.24 14.08 -13.61
N ARG A 207 -22.12 14.94 -13.05
CA ARG A 207 -23.03 15.85 -13.80
C ARG A 207 -22.28 16.97 -14.54
N ASN A 208 -21.11 17.34 -14.01
CA ASN A 208 -20.20 18.36 -14.56
C ASN A 208 -19.25 17.79 -15.61
N ALA A 209 -19.04 16.47 -15.64
CA ALA A 209 -18.32 15.74 -16.68
C ALA A 209 -19.26 15.23 -17.80
N ASP A 210 -20.58 15.31 -17.66
CA ASP A 210 -21.56 14.90 -18.69
C ASP A 210 -21.36 15.71 -19.97
N GLY A 211 -20.98 15.04 -21.07
CA GLY A 211 -20.57 15.66 -22.32
C GLY A 211 -19.07 15.90 -22.51
N GLN A 212 -18.23 15.63 -21.50
CA GLN A 212 -16.78 15.78 -21.65
C GLN A 212 -16.24 14.79 -22.69
N ARG A 213 -15.51 15.31 -23.67
CA ARG A 213 -14.94 14.58 -24.81
C ARG A 213 -13.42 14.55 -24.72
N VAL A 214 -12.81 13.39 -24.91
CA VAL A 214 -11.35 13.16 -24.96
C VAL A 214 -11.01 12.03 -25.93
N ALA A 215 -9.77 11.94 -26.41
CA ALA A 215 -9.30 10.79 -27.20
C ALA A 215 -9.45 9.45 -26.45
N LEU A 216 -9.52 8.32 -27.15
CA LEU A 216 -9.68 7.00 -26.51
C LEU A 216 -8.61 6.69 -25.46
N ASP A 217 -7.36 7.11 -25.67
CA ASP A 217 -6.26 6.96 -24.70
C ASP A 217 -6.24 8.04 -23.59
N GLY A 218 -6.95 9.16 -23.80
CA GLY A 218 -7.04 10.28 -22.87
C GLY A 218 -7.86 10.01 -21.61
N ALA A 219 -7.88 10.98 -20.69
CA ALA A 219 -8.59 10.89 -19.41
C ALA A 219 -9.64 12.01 -19.24
N PHE A 220 -10.82 11.64 -18.76
CA PHE A 220 -11.85 12.57 -18.29
C PHE A 220 -11.42 13.23 -16.97
N VAL A 221 -11.97 14.39 -16.62
CA VAL A 221 -11.63 15.14 -15.39
C VAL A 221 -12.88 15.28 -14.53
N VAL A 222 -13.04 14.36 -13.59
CA VAL A 222 -14.24 14.21 -12.75
C VAL A 222 -13.92 14.66 -11.34
N GLY A 223 -14.45 15.82 -10.94
CA GLY A 223 -14.15 16.42 -9.63
C GLY A 223 -12.69 16.85 -9.46
N GLY A 224 -11.98 17.08 -10.58
CA GLY A 224 -10.53 17.34 -10.61
C GLY A 224 -9.67 16.09 -10.74
N VAL A 225 -10.24 14.88 -10.60
CA VAL A 225 -9.51 13.61 -10.72
C VAL A 225 -9.48 13.13 -12.18
N PRO A 226 -8.33 12.68 -12.72
CA PRO A 226 -8.27 12.03 -14.03
C PRO A 226 -8.85 10.60 -13.97
N LEU A 227 -9.83 10.28 -14.82
CA LEU A 227 -10.43 8.94 -14.99
C LEU A 227 -10.29 8.47 -16.44
N ARG A 228 -9.80 7.25 -16.67
CA ARG A 228 -9.73 6.68 -18.04
C ARG A 228 -11.12 6.30 -18.57
N TYR A 229 -12.04 5.93 -17.67
CA TYR A 229 -13.42 5.54 -17.96
C TYR A 229 -14.27 5.65 -16.68
N PRO A 230 -15.62 5.64 -16.77
CA PRO A 230 -16.44 5.70 -15.57
C PRO A 230 -16.35 4.42 -14.73
N GLY A 231 -16.03 4.57 -13.45
CA GLY A 231 -15.77 3.43 -12.56
C GLY A 231 -14.32 2.90 -12.63
N ASP A 232 -13.39 3.65 -13.22
CA ASP A 232 -11.95 3.32 -13.27
C ASP A 232 -11.37 3.04 -11.87
N PRO A 233 -10.90 1.81 -11.57
CA PRO A 233 -10.26 1.43 -10.31
C PRO A 233 -9.13 2.32 -9.80
N ALA A 234 -8.47 3.07 -10.68
CA ALA A 234 -7.35 3.96 -10.31
C ALA A 234 -7.81 5.27 -9.63
N ALA A 235 -9.09 5.62 -9.70
CA ALA A 235 -9.62 6.84 -9.10
C ALA A 235 -10.20 6.60 -7.68
N PRO A 236 -10.19 7.61 -6.79
CA PRO A 236 -10.60 7.44 -5.39
C PRO A 236 -12.04 6.92 -5.24
N PRO A 237 -12.33 6.14 -4.18
CA PRO A 237 -13.66 5.55 -3.92
C PRO A 237 -14.83 6.53 -4.03
N GLY A 238 -14.59 7.82 -3.69
CA GLY A 238 -15.56 8.90 -3.80
C GLY A 238 -16.09 9.16 -5.22
N GLN A 239 -15.34 8.85 -6.28
CA GLN A 239 -15.79 8.97 -7.67
C GLN A 239 -16.16 7.61 -8.31
N THR A 240 -15.73 6.49 -7.74
CA THR A 240 -15.83 5.15 -8.37
C THR A 240 -16.91 4.26 -7.78
N VAL A 241 -17.05 4.20 -6.45
CA VAL A 241 -18.04 3.33 -5.76
C VAL A 241 -19.46 3.72 -6.16
N GLN A 242 -20.30 2.74 -6.49
CA GLN A 242 -21.69 2.95 -6.97
C GLN A 242 -21.81 3.97 -8.14
N CYS A 243 -20.77 4.14 -8.95
CA CYS A 243 -20.87 4.82 -10.24
C CYS A 243 -21.92 4.11 -11.12
N ARG A 244 -22.57 4.86 -12.02
CA ARG A 244 -23.56 4.37 -13.02
C ARG A 244 -23.45 5.10 -14.36
N CYS A 245 -22.38 5.88 -14.52
CA CYS A 245 -22.09 6.60 -15.75
C CYS A 245 -21.48 5.64 -16.77
N THR A 246 -21.59 6.00 -18.04
CA THR A 246 -20.98 5.27 -19.15
C THR A 246 -20.28 6.25 -20.08
N MET A 247 -19.89 5.78 -21.25
CA MET A 247 -19.26 6.55 -22.29
C MET A 247 -19.71 6.02 -23.65
N ILE A 248 -19.55 6.83 -24.69
CA ILE A 248 -19.72 6.43 -26.09
C ILE A 248 -18.47 6.76 -26.89
N GLU A 249 -18.22 6.00 -27.95
CA GLU A 249 -17.29 6.37 -29.02
C GLU A 249 -17.94 7.39 -29.98
N VAL A 250 -17.13 8.29 -30.54
CA VAL A 250 -17.50 9.21 -31.61
C VAL A 250 -16.30 9.44 -32.55
N PRO A 251 -16.49 9.68 -33.85
CA PRO A 251 -15.40 10.10 -34.74
C PRO A 251 -14.78 11.43 -34.30
N ALA A 252 -13.45 11.55 -34.37
CA ALA A 252 -12.69 12.69 -33.84
C ALA A 252 -13.12 14.07 -34.36
N ASP A 253 -13.71 14.15 -35.55
CA ASP A 253 -14.19 15.40 -36.18
C ASP A 253 -15.72 15.59 -36.16
N GLU A 254 -16.51 14.63 -35.63
CA GLU A 254 -17.98 14.73 -35.63
C GLU A 254 -18.50 15.64 -34.50
N PRO A 255 -19.32 16.68 -34.77
CA PRO A 255 -19.87 17.56 -33.73
C PRO A 255 -20.92 16.83 -32.88
N LEU A 256 -20.79 16.94 -31.55
CA LEU A 256 -21.74 16.31 -30.62
C LEU A 256 -23.12 16.99 -30.65
N PRO A 257 -24.22 16.23 -30.48
CA PRO A 257 -25.51 16.82 -30.16
C PRO A 257 -25.43 17.52 -28.80
N SER A 258 -26.25 18.56 -28.60
CA SER A 258 -26.33 19.26 -27.31
C SER A 258 -26.65 18.28 -26.18
N VAL A 259 -25.83 18.31 -25.13
CA VAL A 259 -26.09 17.59 -23.88
C VAL A 259 -27.14 18.39 -23.11
N PRO A 260 -28.33 17.84 -22.81
CA PRO A 260 -29.36 18.59 -22.10
C PRO A 260 -28.88 19.07 -20.73
N GLU A 261 -29.38 20.22 -20.30
CA GLU A 261 -29.17 20.66 -18.93
C GLU A 261 -29.78 19.66 -17.96
N HIS A 262 -28.97 19.20 -17.00
CA HIS A 262 -29.41 18.22 -16.01
C HIS A 262 -30.56 18.81 -15.17
N PRO A 263 -31.69 18.11 -14.93
CA PRO A 263 -32.85 18.65 -14.20
C PRO A 263 -32.62 19.00 -12.71
N TRP A 264 -31.37 18.90 -12.26
CA TRP A 264 -30.93 19.02 -10.88
C TRP A 264 -29.70 19.93 -10.87
N PRO A 265 -29.59 20.89 -9.93
CA PRO A 265 -28.64 21.98 -10.03
C PRO A 265 -27.20 21.47 -10.12
N ARG A 266 -26.48 21.90 -11.16
CA ARG A 266 -25.01 21.85 -11.16
C ARG A 266 -24.50 22.82 -10.09
N ARG A 267 -23.40 22.46 -9.42
CA ARG A 267 -22.70 23.33 -8.49
C ARG A 267 -22.18 24.57 -9.25
N ASP A 268 -22.54 25.77 -8.81
CA ASP A 268 -22.15 27.03 -9.47
C ASP A 268 -20.63 27.10 -9.69
N ARG A 269 -20.21 26.93 -10.94
CA ARG A 269 -18.82 27.20 -11.36
C ARG A 269 -18.69 28.69 -11.64
N ALA A 270 -17.71 29.34 -11.01
CA ALA A 270 -17.18 30.59 -11.56
C ALA A 270 -16.74 30.33 -13.02
N ALA A 271 -17.15 31.20 -13.94
CA ALA A 271 -17.08 30.89 -15.35
C ALA A 271 -15.64 30.83 -15.89
N GLY A 272 -15.36 29.78 -16.66
CA GLY A 272 -14.10 29.60 -17.39
C GLY A 272 -13.29 28.39 -16.93
N LEU A 273 -13.35 27.32 -17.74
CA LEU A 273 -12.23 26.45 -18.13
C LEU A 273 -12.78 25.35 -19.05
N ASP A 274 -13.06 25.71 -20.30
CA ASP A 274 -13.10 24.72 -21.38
C ASP A 274 -11.65 24.28 -21.64
N ILE A 275 -11.31 23.05 -21.27
CA ILE A 275 -9.96 22.51 -21.44
C ILE A 275 -9.96 21.30 -22.39
N THR A 276 -10.04 21.57 -23.69
CA THR A 276 -9.60 20.64 -24.72
C THR A 276 -8.07 20.62 -24.76
N VAL A 277 -7.45 19.85 -23.85
CA VAL A 277 -5.99 19.65 -23.85
C VAL A 277 -5.58 18.87 -25.11
N THR A 278 -5.14 19.60 -26.14
CA THR A 278 -4.28 19.04 -27.18
C THR A 278 -2.82 19.20 -26.73
N ALA A 279 -2.03 18.13 -26.83
CA ALA A 279 -0.70 18.04 -26.25
C ALA A 279 0.38 18.81 -27.05
N ALA A 280 0.23 20.14 -27.16
CA ALA A 280 1.13 21.00 -27.94
C ALA A 280 1.20 22.46 -27.39
N GLY A 281 1.46 22.64 -26.08
CA GLY A 281 1.48 23.98 -25.46
C GLY A 281 2.57 24.28 -24.44
N ALA A 282 3.11 23.28 -23.72
CA ALA A 282 4.00 23.47 -22.58
C ALA A 282 5.48 23.81 -22.94
N ALA A 283 5.70 24.88 -23.72
CA ALA A 283 7.05 25.26 -24.17
C ALA A 283 7.25 26.77 -24.47
N LYS A 284 7.07 27.66 -23.48
CA LYS A 284 7.81 28.94 -23.33
C LYS A 284 7.49 29.64 -22.01
N GLY A 285 8.54 30.04 -21.29
CA GLY A 285 8.52 30.34 -19.86
C GLY A 285 7.92 31.67 -19.40
N GLY A 286 7.96 31.86 -18.08
CA GLY A 286 7.53 33.06 -17.38
C GLY A 286 8.26 33.25 -16.05
N LYS A 287 8.58 34.52 -15.75
CA LYS A 287 8.97 35.16 -14.47
C LYS A 287 10.11 34.55 -13.60
N PRO A 288 10.72 35.38 -12.71
CA PRO A 288 11.66 34.89 -11.70
C PRO A 288 10.92 34.06 -10.64
N MET A 289 11.51 32.92 -10.31
CA MET A 289 10.95 31.90 -9.43
C MET A 289 11.23 32.25 -7.96
N ALA A 290 10.31 31.96 -7.05
CA ALA A 290 10.59 32.06 -5.62
C ALA A 290 11.74 31.11 -5.23
N THR A 291 12.62 31.54 -4.32
CA THR A 291 13.78 30.75 -3.88
C THR A 291 13.72 30.42 -2.39
N TRP A 292 14.55 29.49 -1.96
CA TRP A 292 14.60 29.00 -0.57
C TRP A 292 16.01 28.59 -0.17
N LYS A 293 16.27 28.55 1.13
CA LYS A 293 17.50 28.03 1.76
C LYS A 293 17.17 27.36 3.09
N GLY A 294 17.98 26.45 3.60
CA GLY A 294 17.66 25.80 4.88
C GLY A 294 18.72 24.89 5.47
N THR A 295 18.45 24.45 6.70
CA THR A 295 19.15 23.33 7.34
C THR A 295 18.33 22.07 7.08
N LEU A 296 18.98 21.06 6.50
CA LEU A 296 18.32 19.85 6.01
C LEU A 296 18.39 18.70 7.03
N ALA A 297 19.50 18.59 7.77
CA ALA A 297 19.69 17.58 8.83
C ALA A 297 20.77 18.03 9.84
N PRO A 298 20.64 17.79 11.17
CA PRO A 298 21.58 18.28 12.20
C PRO A 298 22.56 17.23 12.79
N LEU A 299 23.80 17.15 12.30
CA LEU A 299 24.79 16.20 12.82
C LEU A 299 25.16 16.51 14.29
N GLY A 300 25.05 15.55 15.21
CA GLY A 300 25.17 15.75 16.67
C GLY A 300 23.90 15.57 17.52
N ALA A 301 22.70 15.47 16.94
CA ALA A 301 21.43 15.69 17.65
C ALA A 301 20.42 14.52 17.60
N ARG A 302 19.67 14.32 18.70
CA ARG A 302 18.59 13.31 18.84
C ARG A 302 17.24 13.79 18.25
N SER A 303 16.67 13.14 17.24
CA SER A 303 15.31 13.41 16.66
C SER A 303 14.21 12.49 17.16
N GLY A 304 12.95 12.89 16.92
CA GLY A 304 11.72 12.59 17.66
C GLY A 304 11.44 11.12 18.01
N ASP A 305 12.03 10.21 17.28
CA ASP A 305 12.07 8.79 17.53
C ASP A 305 13.53 8.37 17.72
N ARG A 306 14.12 8.49 18.94
CA ARG A 306 15.49 8.21 19.46
C ARG A 306 16.65 8.71 18.59
N ARG A 307 16.51 8.92 17.26
CA ARG A 307 17.55 9.13 16.22
C ARG A 307 18.62 10.19 16.67
N ILE A 308 19.65 9.83 17.47
CA ILE A 308 20.91 10.56 17.89
C ILE A 308 22.03 10.82 16.84
N PHE A 309 22.02 11.83 15.97
CA PHE A 309 23.23 12.12 15.18
C PHE A 309 24.47 12.37 16.09
N ALA A 310 25.67 12.16 15.55
CA ALA A 310 26.96 12.59 16.07
C ALA A 310 27.80 13.24 14.94
N ALA A 311 29.15 13.23 14.98
CA ALA A 311 29.94 14.29 14.33
C ALA A 311 31.20 13.84 13.55
N ASP A 312 31.41 12.53 13.42
CA ASP A 312 32.59 11.83 12.90
C ASP A 312 32.45 11.33 11.45
N GLY A 313 31.21 11.12 10.98
CA GLY A 313 30.89 10.52 9.69
C GLY A 313 31.20 11.33 8.44
N GLU A 314 31.40 10.62 7.33
CA GLU A 314 31.65 11.16 6.01
C GLU A 314 30.35 11.53 5.28
N TRP A 315 30.19 12.75 4.79
CA TRP A 315 28.92 13.20 4.18
C TRP A 315 29.10 13.81 2.79
N SER A 316 28.07 13.71 1.94
CA SER A 316 28.07 14.23 0.57
C SER A 316 26.66 14.53 0.01
N PHE A 317 26.61 15.06 -1.21
CA PHE A 317 25.39 15.27 -2.02
C PHE A 317 25.59 14.63 -3.41
N ARG A 318 24.50 14.21 -4.06
CA ARG A 318 24.49 13.87 -5.50
C ARG A 318 24.66 15.13 -6.39
N ASP A 319 24.95 14.90 -7.67
CA ASP A 319 25.05 15.95 -8.69
C ASP A 319 23.78 16.80 -8.78
N LEU A 320 23.94 18.12 -8.63
CA LEU A 320 22.86 19.12 -8.65
C LEU A 320 22.46 19.51 -10.08
N PRO A 321 21.19 19.91 -10.33
CA PRO A 321 20.13 20.12 -9.36
C PRO A 321 19.37 18.83 -8.98
N LEU A 322 19.00 18.73 -7.71
CA LEU A 322 18.18 17.64 -7.15
C LEU A 322 16.72 18.12 -7.01
N PRO A 323 15.70 17.24 -6.90
CA PRO A 323 14.31 17.68 -6.76
C PRO A 323 13.99 18.15 -5.34
N LEU A 324 13.15 19.20 -5.24
CA LEU A 324 12.40 19.51 -4.02
C LEU A 324 10.95 19.01 -4.20
N ARG A 325 10.47 18.17 -3.28
CA ARG A 325 9.14 17.55 -3.34
C ARG A 325 8.24 18.00 -2.18
N TRP A 326 6.95 17.71 -2.26
CA TRP A 326 5.99 17.88 -1.16
C TRP A 326 5.00 16.71 -1.12
N ALA A 327 4.80 16.13 0.07
CA ALA A 327 3.81 15.10 0.34
C ALA A 327 2.50 15.72 0.85
N ARG A 328 1.38 15.43 0.17
CA ARG A 328 0.04 15.91 0.59
C ARG A 328 -0.53 15.12 1.78
N GLU A 329 -0.11 13.86 1.96
CA GLU A 329 -0.61 12.98 3.02
C GLU A 329 0.57 12.34 3.79
N ASP A 330 0.57 12.49 5.12
CA ASP A 330 1.57 11.91 6.02
C ASP A 330 1.27 10.42 6.29
N ALA A 331 1.75 9.58 5.38
CA ALA A 331 2.38 8.35 5.83
C ALA A 331 3.90 8.67 6.13
N PRO A 332 4.81 7.72 6.51
CA PRO A 332 6.33 7.93 6.59
C PRO A 332 7.59 7.51 5.59
N GLY A 333 7.88 7.30 4.23
CA GLY A 333 7.49 7.25 2.72
C GLY A 333 7.39 8.42 1.59
N HIS A 334 6.32 9.08 1.16
CA HIS A 334 6.26 10.14 0.11
C HIS A 334 5.88 9.60 -1.28
N GLU A 335 5.26 8.43 -1.35
CA GLU A 335 4.38 8.08 -2.46
C GLU A 335 3.34 9.19 -2.65
N GLY A 336 3.03 9.49 -3.91
CA GLY A 336 2.20 10.64 -4.26
C GLY A 336 2.85 12.02 -4.01
N ALA A 337 4.05 12.13 -3.41
CA ALA A 337 4.68 13.42 -3.21
C ALA A 337 5.25 14.00 -4.51
N VAL A 338 4.66 15.12 -4.90
CA VAL A 338 4.90 15.81 -6.17
C VAL A 338 6.17 16.66 -6.12
N THR A 339 6.86 16.79 -7.24
CA THR A 339 8.02 17.70 -7.34
C THR A 339 7.52 19.12 -7.53
N ILE A 340 7.80 19.99 -6.55
CA ILE A 340 7.37 21.40 -6.53
C ILE A 340 8.52 22.39 -6.77
N GLY A 341 9.77 21.91 -6.78
CA GLY A 341 10.95 22.75 -6.87
C GLY A 341 12.23 21.99 -7.20
N ARG A 342 13.36 22.69 -7.12
CA ARG A 342 14.72 22.16 -7.36
C ARG A 342 15.64 22.64 -6.25
N ILE A 343 16.54 21.78 -5.79
CA ILE A 343 17.73 22.11 -5.00
C ILE A 343 18.85 22.46 -5.99
N THR A 344 19.48 23.61 -5.84
CA THR A 344 20.56 24.09 -6.74
C THR A 344 21.92 24.20 -6.05
N ALA A 345 21.97 24.18 -4.72
CA ALA A 345 23.21 24.05 -3.94
C ALA A 345 22.99 23.25 -2.64
N GLY A 346 24.05 22.57 -2.17
CA GLY A 346 24.09 21.83 -0.92
C GLY A 346 25.48 21.86 -0.30
N GLU A 347 25.58 21.91 1.04
CA GLU A 347 26.84 21.94 1.79
C GLU A 347 26.79 21.02 3.01
N VAL A 348 27.90 20.31 3.22
CA VAL A 348 28.19 19.46 4.38
C VAL A 348 28.97 20.26 5.42
N GLN A 349 28.44 20.38 6.63
CA GLN A 349 29.10 21.04 7.77
C GLN A 349 29.24 20.04 8.93
N LYS A 350 30.25 20.24 9.79
CA LYS A 350 30.60 19.29 10.88
C LYS A 350 29.47 18.98 11.87
N SER A 351 28.41 19.79 11.92
CA SER A 351 27.25 19.57 12.78
C SER A 351 25.90 19.71 12.05
N LYS A 352 25.87 19.70 10.70
CA LYS A 352 24.62 19.74 9.89
C LYS A 352 24.86 19.67 8.37
N LEU A 353 23.81 19.31 7.65
CA LEU A 353 23.66 19.50 6.20
C LEU A 353 22.80 20.73 5.91
N THR A 354 23.12 21.47 4.87
CA THR A 354 22.37 22.67 4.43
C THR A 354 22.21 22.71 2.92
N GLY A 355 21.24 23.46 2.40
CA GLY A 355 21.05 23.63 0.95
C GLY A 355 20.09 24.76 0.58
N SER A 356 19.98 25.03 -0.72
CA SER A 356 19.14 26.09 -1.29
C SER A 356 18.66 25.77 -2.70
N GLY A 357 17.61 26.45 -3.16
CA GLY A 357 16.94 26.12 -4.41
C GLY A 357 15.82 27.08 -4.84
N ASP A 358 15.00 26.63 -5.80
CA ASP A 358 13.90 27.37 -6.41
C ASP A 358 12.60 26.53 -6.54
N PHE A 359 11.46 27.19 -6.78
CA PHE A 359 10.14 26.56 -6.97
C PHE A 359 9.65 26.60 -8.42
N LEU A 360 8.87 25.60 -8.84
CA LEU A 360 8.40 25.40 -10.22
C LEU A 360 6.98 25.94 -10.43
N ASP A 361 6.85 27.21 -10.80
CA ASP A 361 5.59 27.94 -11.07
C ASP A 361 4.53 27.21 -11.94
N ALA A 362 4.93 26.21 -12.73
CA ALA A 362 4.04 25.42 -13.59
C ALA A 362 3.33 24.23 -12.89
N VAL A 363 3.61 23.99 -11.61
CA VAL A 363 3.06 22.86 -10.83
C VAL A 363 1.80 23.32 -10.07
N PRO A 364 0.60 22.77 -10.35
CA PRO A 364 -0.65 23.18 -9.69
C PRO A 364 -0.62 23.08 -8.16
N GLU A 365 0.06 22.05 -7.64
CA GLU A 365 0.18 21.74 -6.21
C GLU A 365 1.08 22.72 -5.44
N LEU A 366 1.90 23.51 -6.14
CA LEU A 366 2.85 24.45 -5.51
C LEU A 366 2.14 25.50 -4.64
N GLY A 367 0.93 25.93 -5.01
CA GLY A 367 0.18 26.93 -4.24
C GLY A 367 -0.15 26.46 -2.82
N GLU A 368 -0.65 25.23 -2.70
CA GLU A 368 -1.01 24.59 -1.42
C GLU A 368 0.25 24.32 -0.57
N ALA A 369 1.31 23.80 -1.20
CA ALA A 369 2.59 23.58 -0.53
C ALA A 369 3.21 24.89 0.01
N LEU A 370 3.14 25.99 -0.73
CA LEU A 370 3.65 27.29 -0.29
C LEU A 370 2.81 27.90 0.84
N GLU A 371 1.48 27.70 0.86
CA GLU A 371 0.65 28.14 1.98
C GLU A 371 0.98 27.36 3.27
N LEU A 372 1.12 26.04 3.19
CA LEU A 372 1.47 25.19 4.33
C LEU A 372 2.92 25.44 4.83
N LEU A 373 3.86 25.68 3.92
CA LEU A 373 5.24 26.07 4.28
C LEU A 373 5.28 27.45 4.96
N ARG A 374 4.53 28.44 4.45
CA ARG A 374 4.38 29.77 5.08
C ARG A 374 3.67 29.72 6.43
N ALA A 375 2.74 28.78 6.62
CA ALA A 375 2.12 28.50 7.90
C ALA A 375 3.06 27.80 8.90
N GLY A 376 4.26 27.40 8.47
CA GLY A 376 5.27 26.77 9.32
C GLY A 376 4.96 25.33 9.72
N VAL A 377 4.13 24.64 8.93
CA VAL A 377 3.69 23.25 9.15
C VAL A 377 4.22 22.26 8.11
N LEU A 378 5.19 22.68 7.28
CA LEU A 378 5.96 21.79 6.41
C LEU A 378 7.45 21.90 6.72
N PHE A 379 8.14 20.75 6.70
CA PHE A 379 9.52 20.63 7.14
C PHE A 379 10.33 19.74 6.19
N PRO A 380 11.62 20.02 5.96
CA PRO A 380 12.45 19.20 5.08
C PRO A 380 12.85 17.88 5.74
N SER A 381 12.54 16.76 5.09
CA SER A 381 13.22 15.48 5.28
C SER A 381 14.27 15.29 4.18
N VAL A 382 15.40 14.65 4.51
CA VAL A 382 16.50 14.36 3.57
C VAL A 382 16.36 12.96 3.00
N ASP A 383 16.30 12.88 1.68
CA ASP A 383 16.25 11.61 0.96
C ASP A 383 17.71 11.21 0.66
N LEU A 384 18.18 10.09 1.25
CA LEU A 384 19.60 9.71 1.31
C LEU A 384 19.93 8.41 0.53
N ASP A 385 21.18 8.21 0.08
CA ASP A 385 21.55 7.12 -0.85
C ASP A 385 22.95 6.43 -0.74
N ASP A 386 23.79 6.60 0.30
CA ASP A 386 25.18 6.01 0.39
C ASP A 386 25.87 5.95 1.83
N PHE A 387 25.84 4.85 2.62
CA PHE A 387 25.84 4.76 4.14
C PHE A 387 25.99 3.31 4.91
N GLU A 388 25.82 3.03 6.26
CA GLU A 388 26.24 1.77 7.12
C GLU A 388 25.68 1.46 8.64
N PHE A 389 26.07 0.50 9.62
CA PHE A 389 25.88 0.47 11.21
C PHE A 389 26.07 -0.82 12.23
N VAL A 390 26.42 -0.78 13.62
CA VAL A 390 26.30 -1.85 14.83
C VAL A 390 25.28 -1.37 15.94
N TYR A 391 24.54 -2.30 16.59
CA TYR A 391 23.57 -2.20 17.70
C TYR A 391 24.07 -1.69 19.06
N THR A 392 23.58 -0.58 19.61
CA THR A 392 24.12 0.05 20.83
C THR A 392 23.25 -0.04 22.09
N ASP A 393 23.77 0.23 23.29
CA ASP A 393 22.97 0.69 24.43
C ASP A 393 22.68 2.21 24.34
N GLU A 394 21.95 2.82 25.29
CA GLU A 394 21.68 4.28 25.29
C GLU A 394 22.95 5.17 25.21
N LYS A 395 24.13 4.58 25.45
CA LYS A 395 25.45 5.21 25.55
C LYS A 395 26.33 4.97 24.32
N GLY A 396 25.93 4.13 23.37
CA GLY A 396 26.69 3.84 22.14
C GLY A 396 27.51 2.54 22.14
N LYS A 397 27.36 1.63 23.12
CA LYS A 397 28.16 0.38 23.19
C LYS A 397 27.49 -0.80 22.46
N PRO A 398 28.18 -1.53 21.55
CA PRO A 398 27.68 -2.74 20.91
C PRO A 398 27.07 -3.80 21.85
N VAL A 399 25.84 -4.25 21.56
CA VAL A 399 25.17 -5.38 22.24
C VAL A 399 25.90 -6.69 21.99
N GLU A 400 26.39 -6.88 20.76
CA GLU A 400 27.09 -8.10 20.36
C GLU A 400 28.52 -8.17 20.93
N GLU A 401 28.95 -7.11 21.64
CA GLU A 401 30.16 -7.05 22.48
C GLU A 401 29.84 -6.98 24.00
N MET A 402 28.63 -7.38 24.42
CA MET A 402 28.29 -7.55 25.84
C MET A 402 28.77 -8.90 26.40
N SER A 403 29.21 -8.92 27.67
CA SER A 403 29.50 -10.15 28.41
C SER A 403 28.21 -10.92 28.75
N ASP A 404 28.36 -12.17 29.16
CA ASP A 404 27.23 -12.98 29.63
C ASP A 404 26.51 -12.33 30.84
N GLU A 405 27.24 -11.65 31.74
CA GLU A 405 26.64 -10.93 32.87
C GLU A 405 26.02 -9.59 32.48
N GLU A 406 26.61 -8.86 31.52
CA GLU A 406 25.99 -7.65 30.95
C GLU A 406 24.69 -8.01 30.22
N TRP A 407 24.65 -9.14 29.51
CA TRP A 407 23.47 -9.66 28.83
C TRP A 407 22.36 -10.11 29.78
N GLU A 408 22.68 -10.84 30.86
CA GLU A 408 21.66 -11.19 31.86
C GLU A 408 21.09 -9.94 32.55
N ALA A 409 21.93 -8.95 32.91
CA ALA A 409 21.47 -7.68 33.47
C ALA A 409 20.62 -6.85 32.49
N PHE A 410 20.98 -6.86 31.20
CA PHE A 410 20.21 -6.22 30.13
C PHE A 410 18.82 -6.88 29.98
N ILE A 411 18.75 -8.21 29.96
CA ILE A 411 17.49 -8.97 29.88
C ILE A 411 16.62 -8.80 31.15
N GLU A 412 17.21 -8.72 32.36
CA GLU A 412 16.45 -8.43 33.58
C GLU A 412 15.96 -6.98 33.67
N SER A 413 16.65 -6.02 33.03
CA SER A 413 16.28 -4.60 33.09
C SER A 413 15.02 -4.25 32.29
N GLY A 414 14.74 -5.01 31.22
CA GLY A 414 13.73 -4.62 30.22
C GLY A 414 14.13 -3.39 29.39
N GLU A 415 15.40 -3.00 29.38
CA GLU A 415 15.97 -2.07 28.41
C GLU A 415 16.06 -2.74 27.03
N GLU A 416 16.13 -1.92 26.00
CA GLU A 416 16.00 -2.29 24.60
C GLU A 416 17.11 -1.49 23.82
N PRO A 417 17.87 -2.04 22.82
CA PRO A 417 19.22 -1.57 22.46
C PRO A 417 19.41 -0.75 21.15
N TYR A 418 19.45 0.56 21.38
CA TYR A 418 19.74 1.70 20.49
C TYR A 418 20.30 1.41 19.09
N ILE A 419 19.46 1.65 18.06
CA ILE A 419 19.91 2.16 16.75
C ILE A 419 20.88 3.28 16.94
N THR A 420 21.81 3.39 16.02
CA THR A 420 22.56 4.61 15.83
C THR A 420 22.92 4.71 14.29
N VAL A 421 23.51 5.79 13.69
CA VAL A 421 23.67 6.16 12.22
C VAL A 421 24.78 7.33 11.80
N VAL A 422 26.12 7.18 11.37
CA VAL A 422 27.16 8.25 10.86
C VAL A 422 27.23 8.93 9.42
N LYS A 423 27.63 8.25 8.30
CA LYS A 423 28.12 8.77 6.99
C LYS A 423 27.01 8.72 5.94
N GLY A 424 26.89 9.61 4.95
CA GLY A 424 25.75 9.58 4.00
C GLY A 424 25.90 10.39 2.71
N ARG A 425 24.95 10.23 1.77
CA ARG A 425 24.79 11.09 0.60
C ARG A 425 23.35 11.53 0.39
N VAL A 426 23.12 12.81 0.12
CA VAL A 426 21.78 13.39 -0.16
C VAL A 426 21.44 13.29 -1.64
N MET A 427 20.24 12.77 -1.97
CA MET A 427 19.71 12.66 -3.33
C MET A 427 18.45 13.48 -3.63
N ALA A 428 17.66 13.86 -2.61
CA ALA A 428 16.53 14.78 -2.72
C ALA A 428 16.16 15.38 -1.35
N VAL A 429 15.22 16.32 -1.33
CA VAL A 429 14.59 16.84 -0.12
C VAL A 429 13.08 16.89 -0.36
N THR A 430 12.30 16.42 0.61
CA THR A 430 10.85 16.41 0.53
C THR A 430 10.24 17.13 1.75
N LEU A 431 9.17 17.88 1.51
CA LEU A 431 8.40 18.57 2.56
C LEU A 431 7.27 17.69 3.10
N VAL A 432 7.24 17.51 4.42
CA VAL A 432 6.26 16.71 5.18
C VAL A 432 5.58 17.48 6.30
N GLY A 433 4.39 17.04 6.72
CA GLY A 433 3.67 17.60 7.87
C GLY A 433 4.27 17.23 9.23
N THR A 434 4.92 16.06 9.32
CA THR A 434 5.48 15.52 10.56
C THR A 434 7.01 15.45 10.51
N GLN A 435 7.68 16.33 11.25
CA GLN A 435 9.15 16.35 11.33
C GLN A 435 9.75 15.49 12.47
N ALA A 436 10.93 14.97 12.17
CA ALA A 436 11.86 14.28 13.04
C ALA A 436 12.73 15.20 13.89
N PHE A 437 13.64 15.89 13.20
CA PHE A 437 14.58 16.85 13.75
C PHE A 437 13.80 18.13 14.06
N MET A 438 14.01 18.70 15.23
CA MET A 438 13.39 19.98 15.56
C MET A 438 14.08 21.16 14.86
N GLU A 439 15.31 20.90 14.40
CA GLU A 439 16.30 21.80 13.82
C GLU A 439 16.29 21.85 12.27
N ALA A 440 15.65 20.89 11.60
CA ALA A 440 15.58 20.85 10.12
C ALA A 440 14.44 21.77 9.62
N ARG A 441 14.79 22.82 8.86
CA ARG A 441 13.85 23.88 8.41
C ARG A 441 14.33 24.53 7.10
N LEU A 442 13.37 24.88 6.24
CA LEU A 442 13.58 25.78 5.11
C LEU A 442 13.04 27.18 5.42
N GLU A 443 13.71 28.19 4.87
CA GLU A 443 13.33 29.59 4.85
C GLU A 443 13.08 30.00 3.39
N LEU A 444 11.97 30.69 3.13
CA LEU A 444 11.76 31.37 1.85
C LEU A 444 12.71 32.57 1.73
N VAL A 445 13.22 32.80 0.52
CA VAL A 445 14.07 33.93 0.18
C VAL A 445 13.32 34.75 -0.87
N ASP A 446 12.65 35.80 -0.39
CA ASP A 446 11.92 36.74 -1.24
C ASP A 446 12.90 37.74 -1.87
N ASP A 447 13.01 37.71 -3.20
CA ASP A 447 13.79 38.65 -4.03
C ASP A 447 13.10 40.03 -4.14
N GLU A 448 12.63 40.59 -3.02
CA GLU A 448 12.05 41.94 -3.00
C GLU A 448 12.34 42.70 -1.69
N GLN A 449 13.58 43.19 -1.57
CA GLN A 449 13.82 44.49 -0.97
C GLN A 449 14.39 45.41 -2.06
N PRO A 450 13.75 46.54 -2.38
CA PRO A 450 14.03 47.29 -3.61
C PRO A 450 15.43 47.90 -3.61
N ALA A 451 15.97 48.12 -4.80
CA ALA A 451 17.34 48.57 -5.02
C ALA A 451 17.67 49.83 -4.20
N ASP A 452 18.56 49.67 -3.22
CA ASP A 452 19.30 50.79 -2.66
C ASP A 452 20.20 51.39 -3.75
N GLY A 453 20.23 52.71 -3.84
CA GLY A 453 20.44 53.36 -5.13
C GLY A 453 20.52 54.89 -5.11
N THR A 454 20.81 55.52 -3.97
CA THR A 454 21.35 56.89 -3.92
C THR A 454 22.24 57.08 -2.70
N GLU A 455 23.36 57.77 -2.91
CA GLU A 455 24.44 57.96 -1.93
C GLU A 455 24.11 59.02 -0.87
N ASP A 456 24.82 58.94 0.27
CA ASP A 456 25.04 59.99 1.30
C ASP A 456 23.83 60.82 1.83
N GLU A 457 23.48 60.61 3.11
CA GLU A 457 23.93 61.50 4.20
C GLU A 457 23.50 61.00 5.62
N THR A 458 24.29 61.36 6.64
CA THR A 458 23.94 61.30 8.08
C THR A 458 24.41 62.64 8.71
N PRO A 459 23.87 63.15 9.85
CA PRO A 459 23.37 62.39 11.02
C PRO A 459 22.16 63.03 11.78
N SER A 460 21.97 62.64 13.05
CA SER A 460 21.06 63.22 14.10
C SER A 460 19.54 62.96 13.89
N ASP A 461 18.70 62.79 14.93
CA ASP A 461 18.86 62.99 16.39
C ASP A 461 17.86 62.16 17.26
N GLU A 462 17.99 62.23 18.61
CA GLU A 462 16.96 62.01 19.68
C GLU A 462 16.25 60.63 19.93
N VAL A 463 16.97 59.73 20.61
CA VAL A 463 16.67 59.00 21.89
C VAL A 463 15.56 59.60 22.82
N PRO A 464 14.80 58.88 23.74
CA PRO A 464 14.38 57.44 23.87
C PRO A 464 12.95 57.17 24.49
N LYS A 465 12.63 55.89 24.82
CA LYS A 465 11.84 55.30 25.98
C LYS A 465 10.83 54.17 25.61
N GLU A 466 10.87 52.98 26.23
CA GLU A 466 10.36 52.56 27.57
C GLU A 466 8.81 52.68 27.72
N GLU A 467 8.05 51.75 28.32
CA GLU A 467 8.35 50.48 29.02
C GLU A 467 7.05 49.62 29.14
N ALA A 468 7.16 48.29 29.33
CA ALA A 468 6.32 47.45 30.21
C ALA A 468 6.42 45.95 29.85
N ALA A 469 6.51 45.06 30.85
CA ALA A 469 6.58 43.61 30.67
C ALA A 469 5.48 42.86 31.43
N VAL A 470 5.05 41.69 30.94
CA VAL A 470 4.25 40.71 31.72
C VAL A 470 4.78 39.29 31.52
N VAL A 471 5.62 38.87 32.47
CA VAL A 471 5.78 37.53 33.07
C VAL A 471 5.61 36.28 32.18
N ALA A 472 6.68 35.48 32.08
CA ALA A 472 6.61 34.10 31.60
C ALA A 472 6.04 33.14 32.65
N ALA A 473 5.15 32.23 32.23
CA ALA A 473 4.78 31.02 32.95
C ALA A 473 4.89 29.84 31.97
N GLY A 474 5.69 28.83 32.32
CA GLY A 474 6.04 27.75 31.38
C GLY A 474 5.11 26.54 31.44
N ALA A 475 5.00 25.85 30.30
CA ALA A 475 4.61 24.45 30.18
C ALA A 475 5.56 23.78 29.18
N ASP A 476 5.91 22.51 29.41
CA ASP A 476 6.95 21.79 28.68
C ASP A 476 6.36 20.85 27.61
N SER A 477 7.04 20.68 26.48
CA SER A 477 6.58 19.86 25.34
C SER A 477 7.69 19.46 24.36
N ARG A 478 8.67 18.67 24.82
CA ARG A 478 9.57 17.92 23.92
C ARG A 478 8.98 16.54 23.59
N LYS A 479 8.86 16.19 22.31
CA LYS A 479 8.49 14.82 21.89
C LYS A 479 9.61 13.82 22.29
N LYS A 480 9.22 12.60 22.66
CA LYS A 480 10.12 11.59 23.21
C LYS A 480 10.31 10.40 22.26
N GLN A 481 11.46 10.38 21.61
CA GLN A 481 12.47 9.42 21.98
C GLN A 481 12.17 7.92 21.64
N VAL A 482 12.10 7.41 20.39
CA VAL A 482 11.96 5.95 20.02
C VAL A 482 12.94 5.08 19.16
N ALA A 483 13.81 5.56 18.25
CA ALA A 483 14.79 4.86 17.36
C ALA A 483 16.19 5.59 17.00
N PRO A 484 17.37 5.42 17.66
CA PRO A 484 18.61 6.28 17.66
C PRO A 484 19.59 6.42 16.42
N LEU A 485 20.66 7.30 16.43
CA LEU A 485 21.40 7.77 15.19
C LEU A 485 22.97 8.04 15.18
N TYR A 486 23.98 7.51 15.91
CA TYR A 486 25.44 7.42 15.41
C TYR A 486 26.28 6.17 15.99
N PRO A 487 26.47 5.01 15.25
CA PRO A 487 26.54 3.53 15.62
C PRO A 487 27.68 2.56 15.12
N PRO A 488 28.53 1.92 15.92
CA PRO A 488 29.05 0.59 15.55
C PRO A 488 29.54 0.26 14.05
N ARG A 489 29.22 -0.97 13.58
CA ARG A 489 29.37 -1.62 12.25
C ARG A 489 28.47 -2.87 11.94
N ALA A 490 27.92 -3.62 12.92
CA ALA A 490 27.22 -4.93 12.79
C ALA A 490 25.70 -5.00 13.14
N TRP A 491 24.82 -4.51 12.26
CA TRP A 491 23.45 -5.07 12.06
C TRP A 491 23.30 -5.53 10.62
N PHE A 492 24.02 -4.81 9.76
CA PHE A 492 24.22 -5.15 8.37
C PHE A 492 25.18 -6.31 8.22
N ASP A 493 25.84 -6.70 9.32
CA ASP A 493 26.33 -8.05 9.51
C ASP A 493 25.21 -8.91 10.11
N ASP A 494 25.16 -10.15 9.63
CA ASP A 494 24.31 -11.25 10.11
C ASP A 494 24.19 -11.31 11.64
N PRO A 495 23.01 -11.03 12.23
CA PRO A 495 22.83 -11.10 13.68
C PRO A 495 22.83 -12.52 14.28
N GLY A 496 23.15 -13.57 13.51
CA GLY A 496 23.65 -14.86 13.99
C GLY A 496 22.60 -15.91 14.39
N LEU A 497 21.65 -16.21 13.52
CA LEU A 497 20.34 -16.77 13.91
C LEU A 497 20.23 -18.30 13.91
N THR A 498 19.30 -18.78 14.76
CA THR A 498 19.17 -20.21 15.11
C THR A 498 17.72 -20.75 15.26
N GLU A 499 16.67 -19.98 14.94
CA GLU A 499 15.25 -20.37 14.78
C GLU A 499 14.43 -19.21 14.18
N LEU A 500 13.10 -19.24 14.28
CA LEU A 500 12.10 -18.44 13.55
C LEU A 500 11.34 -17.40 14.39
N THR A 501 10.84 -16.27 13.82
CA THR A 501 10.25 -15.15 14.58
C THR A 501 9.13 -14.33 13.84
N PRO A 502 8.49 -13.30 14.44
CA PRO A 502 7.82 -12.17 13.73
C PRO A 502 8.03 -10.76 14.36
N ILE A 503 8.32 -9.75 13.51
CA ILE A 503 8.90 -8.40 13.75
C ILE A 503 9.22 -7.99 15.19
N THR A 504 10.51 -7.79 15.46
CA THR A 504 10.98 -7.18 16.70
C THR A 504 11.53 -5.84 16.31
N VAL A 505 10.77 -4.81 16.64
CA VAL A 505 11.28 -3.51 17.03
C VAL A 505 11.49 -3.58 18.52
N THR A 506 12.61 -3.08 18.98
CA THR A 506 12.91 -2.86 20.40
C THR A 506 12.71 -1.35 20.73
N ALA A 507 12.62 -0.94 22.00
CA ALA A 507 12.31 0.42 22.46
C ALA A 507 13.55 1.33 22.41
N ASP A 508 13.97 1.53 21.16
CA ASP A 508 15.28 1.94 20.69
C ASP A 508 15.44 1.58 19.19
N GLY A 509 14.53 0.81 18.61
CA GLY A 509 14.42 0.53 17.20
C GLY A 509 15.34 -0.53 16.61
N ARG A 510 16.02 -1.39 17.39
CA ARG A 510 16.58 -2.67 16.88
C ARG A 510 15.48 -3.49 16.16
N VAL A 511 15.45 -3.34 14.84
CA VAL A 511 14.58 -3.96 13.82
C VAL A 511 15.35 -5.09 13.17
N PHE A 512 15.37 -6.21 13.88
CA PHE A 512 16.18 -7.37 13.53
C PHE A 512 15.24 -8.52 13.20
N GLY A 513 15.41 -9.20 12.04
CA GLY A 513 14.55 -10.34 11.65
C GLY A 513 14.55 -10.92 10.20
N HIS A 514 13.82 -12.06 9.96
CA HIS A 514 12.99 -12.74 8.86
C HIS A 514 11.40 -12.24 8.63
N LEU A 515 10.59 -11.64 7.62
CA LEU A 515 10.19 -11.32 6.09
C LEU A 515 9.60 -12.32 4.96
N ALA A 516 10.42 -12.96 4.08
CA ALA A 516 10.19 -14.02 3.06
C ALA A 516 10.86 -15.42 3.32
N ASP A 517 10.12 -16.56 3.18
CA ASP A 517 10.35 -17.92 3.79
C ASP A 517 10.86 -18.98 2.82
N ASN A 518 11.77 -19.90 3.19
CA ASN A 518 12.10 -21.09 2.38
C ASN A 518 10.93 -22.12 2.27
N ASP A 519 9.78 -21.87 2.89
CA ASP A 519 8.48 -22.46 2.53
C ASP A 519 7.72 -21.63 1.46
N CYS A 520 6.50 -22.00 1.12
CA CYS A 520 5.77 -21.39 0.02
C CYS A 520 5.17 -20.00 0.37
N HIS A 521 5.32 -19.03 -0.53
CA HIS A 521 4.58 -17.77 -0.52
C HIS A 521 3.06 -18.02 -0.50
N LEU A 522 2.33 -17.39 0.43
CA LEU A 522 0.90 -17.62 0.67
C LEU A 522 0.02 -17.30 -0.56
N SER A 523 0.18 -16.10 -1.12
CA SER A 523 -0.67 -15.59 -2.20
C SER A 523 -0.47 -16.26 -3.57
N PHE A 524 0.66 -16.93 -3.82
CA PHE A 524 0.97 -17.54 -5.12
C PHE A 524 0.64 -19.04 -5.22
N LEU A 525 -0.09 -19.61 -4.24
CA LEU A 525 -0.48 -21.02 -4.20
C LEU A 525 -1.49 -21.46 -5.28
N THR A 526 -1.79 -20.61 -6.26
CA THR A 526 -2.71 -20.86 -7.38
C THR A 526 -2.27 -22.09 -8.18
N GLY A 527 -3.06 -23.17 -8.11
CA GLY A 527 -2.71 -24.46 -8.73
C GLY A 527 -1.67 -25.29 -7.98
N GLY A 528 -1.31 -24.91 -6.75
CA GLY A 528 -0.38 -25.65 -5.89
C GLY A 528 1.10 -25.46 -6.21
N GLN A 529 1.46 -24.43 -6.97
CA GLN A 529 2.87 -24.07 -7.17
C GLN A 529 3.42 -23.41 -5.90
N CYS A 530 4.43 -24.04 -5.32
CA CYS A 530 5.18 -23.48 -4.20
C CYS A 530 6.19 -22.46 -4.75
N VAL A 531 5.85 -21.18 -4.70
CA VAL A 531 6.79 -20.10 -4.99
C VAL A 531 7.63 -19.87 -3.74
N LEU A 532 8.89 -20.30 -3.81
CA LEU A 532 9.92 -19.97 -2.83
C LEU A 532 10.45 -18.55 -3.09
N PRO A 533 11.09 -17.89 -2.11
CA PRO A 533 11.89 -16.70 -2.35
C PRO A 533 12.98 -17.03 -3.37
N PRO A 534 13.41 -16.06 -4.18
CA PRO A 534 14.52 -16.24 -5.09
C PRO A 534 15.78 -16.71 -4.37
N ALA A 535 16.26 -17.89 -4.75
CA ALA A 535 17.57 -18.41 -4.38
C ALA A 535 18.65 -17.90 -5.35
N GLU A 536 18.25 -17.66 -6.61
CA GLU A 536 18.99 -16.83 -7.54
C GLU A 536 18.82 -15.34 -7.22
N GLY A 537 19.80 -14.52 -7.61
CA GLY A 537 19.77 -13.08 -7.38
C GLY A 537 20.38 -12.66 -6.04
N GLY A 538 20.95 -11.47 -6.06
CA GLY A 538 21.53 -10.83 -4.89
C GLY A 538 20.49 -9.95 -4.20
N PHE A 539 21.02 -9.06 -3.37
CA PHE A 539 20.26 -8.00 -2.74
C PHE A 539 20.72 -6.63 -3.24
N ASP A 540 21.56 -6.59 -4.27
CA ASP A 540 22.20 -5.41 -4.86
C ASP A 540 21.19 -4.37 -5.39
N TRP A 541 19.92 -4.76 -5.56
CA TRP A 541 18.80 -3.89 -5.91
C TRP A 541 17.84 -3.60 -4.75
N PHE A 542 18.15 -4.09 -3.55
CA PHE A 542 17.56 -3.67 -2.27
C PHE A 542 18.57 -2.78 -1.53
N HIS A 543 19.81 -3.28 -1.41
CA HIS A 543 21.09 -2.63 -1.07
C HIS A 543 21.50 -1.53 -2.06
N ARG A 544 20.62 -0.55 -2.28
CA ARG A 544 20.85 0.61 -3.18
C ARG A 544 21.17 1.87 -2.38
N PRO A 545 20.29 2.32 -1.46
CA PRO A 545 20.75 3.10 -0.33
C PRO A 545 21.57 2.18 0.58
N GLU A 546 21.94 2.76 1.70
CA GLU A 546 22.58 2.12 2.82
C GLU A 546 21.97 2.82 4.08
N ILE A 547 22.49 2.87 5.33
CA ILE A 547 21.99 3.98 6.24
C ILE A 547 22.87 4.79 7.20
N GLN A 548 24.00 4.41 7.88
CA GLN A 548 25.24 5.18 8.34
C GLN A 548 26.11 4.51 9.54
N THR A 549 27.44 4.17 9.56
CA THR A 549 28.22 3.45 10.69
C THR A 549 28.67 4.38 11.82
N ALA A 550 29.38 3.99 12.91
CA ALA A 550 30.08 4.92 13.85
C ALA A 550 31.55 4.98 13.51
N GLU A 551 32.09 3.79 13.31
CA GLU A 551 33.46 3.53 12.93
C GLU A 551 33.89 4.34 11.70
N GLY A 552 32.97 4.56 10.75
CA GLY A 552 33.15 5.38 9.54
C GLY A 552 33.28 4.60 8.22
N ASP A 553 32.78 3.36 8.15
CA ASP A 553 32.90 2.40 7.03
C ASP A 553 31.94 2.68 5.83
N LEU A 554 31.59 1.64 5.04
CA LEU A 554 30.45 1.59 4.09
C LEU A 554 29.61 0.30 4.25
N VAL A 555 28.27 0.33 4.33
CA VAL A 555 27.42 -0.89 4.33
C VAL A 555 25.99 -0.77 3.75
N ALA A 556 25.82 -1.16 2.48
CA ALA A 556 24.58 -1.12 1.69
C ALA A 556 23.32 -1.85 2.23
N VAL A 557 22.15 -1.21 2.18
CA VAL A 557 20.89 -1.59 2.86
C VAL A 557 19.65 -1.33 1.98
N GLY A 558 18.49 -1.89 2.32
CA GLY A 558 17.21 -1.48 1.74
C GLY A 558 16.24 -0.96 2.79
N HIS A 559 14.99 -0.71 2.40
CA HIS A 559 13.97 -0.09 3.26
C HIS A 559 12.80 -1.05 3.56
N ILE A 560 12.16 -0.86 4.72
CA ILE A 560 10.83 -1.35 5.07
C ILE A 560 9.84 -0.21 4.94
N THR A 561 9.00 -0.27 3.93
CA THR A 561 7.92 0.68 3.67
C THR A 561 6.70 0.40 4.56
N ALA A 562 5.79 1.34 4.84
CA ALA A 562 4.53 1.07 5.56
C ALA A 562 3.44 2.09 5.23
N GLY A 563 2.23 1.93 5.77
CA GLY A 563 1.11 2.88 5.55
C GLY A 563 0.58 2.91 4.10
N THR A 564 1.16 2.10 3.21
CA THR A 564 0.82 1.99 1.78
C THR A 564 0.60 0.53 1.36
N GLY A 565 0.27 0.30 0.09
CA GLY A 565 0.08 -1.01 -0.52
C GLY A 565 1.24 -1.45 -1.43
N HIS A 566 1.11 -2.64 -2.01
CA HIS A 566 2.11 -3.17 -2.95
C HIS A 566 2.10 -2.44 -4.31
N ALA A 567 3.30 -2.23 -4.84
CA ALA A 567 3.53 -1.80 -6.22
C ALA A 567 2.99 -2.84 -7.22
N ASP A 568 2.31 -2.37 -8.27
CA ASP A 568 1.75 -3.24 -9.30
C ASP A 568 2.82 -4.17 -9.92
N LEU A 569 2.53 -5.47 -9.97
CA LEU A 569 3.41 -6.52 -10.50
C LEU A 569 3.71 -6.36 -11.99
N ALA A 570 2.89 -5.60 -12.73
CA ALA A 570 3.15 -5.24 -14.13
C ALA A 570 4.24 -4.15 -14.30
N LEU A 571 4.58 -3.42 -13.23
CA LEU A 571 5.64 -2.40 -13.28
C LEU A 571 7.01 -3.03 -13.54
N ASN A 572 7.83 -2.35 -14.35
CA ASN A 572 9.24 -2.68 -14.47
C ASN A 572 9.97 -2.43 -13.14
N ALA A 573 11.15 -3.03 -12.96
CA ALA A 573 11.89 -2.96 -11.70
C ALA A 573 12.11 -1.54 -11.18
N ALA A 574 12.44 -0.56 -12.03
CA ALA A 574 12.69 0.82 -11.60
C ALA A 574 11.40 1.56 -11.19
N ALA A 575 10.27 1.25 -11.82
CA ALA A 575 8.97 1.82 -11.44
C ALA A 575 8.38 1.16 -10.18
N ALA A 576 8.66 -0.13 -9.96
CA ALA A 576 8.31 -0.82 -8.71
C ALA A 576 9.19 -0.35 -7.54
N VAL A 577 10.49 -0.17 -7.77
CA VAL A 577 11.41 0.53 -6.87
C VAL A 577 10.83 1.91 -6.52
N SER A 578 10.54 2.74 -7.52
CA SER A 578 10.02 4.11 -7.34
C SER A 578 8.61 4.20 -6.73
N HIS A 579 7.94 3.07 -6.51
CA HIS A 579 6.75 3.01 -5.65
C HIS A 579 7.21 3.04 -4.19
N TYR A 580 7.91 2.02 -3.70
CA TYR A 580 8.28 1.88 -2.29
C TYR A 580 9.49 2.73 -1.80
N ASP A 581 10.23 3.38 -2.71
CA ASP A 581 11.51 4.09 -2.44
C ASP A 581 11.37 5.40 -1.65
N ASP A 582 10.34 5.48 -0.85
CA ASP A 582 9.82 6.70 -0.29
C ASP A 582 10.31 6.82 1.22
N THR A 583 10.59 8.04 1.75
CA THR A 583 10.86 8.62 3.12
C THR A 583 9.77 9.42 3.98
N GLY A 584 8.54 9.82 3.54
CA GLY A 584 7.18 9.99 4.25
C GLY A 584 5.75 9.28 3.81
N THR A 585 5.11 8.01 3.73
CA THR A 585 5.00 6.41 3.93
C THR A 585 5.83 5.33 4.80
N GLN A 586 6.99 4.79 4.39
CA GLN A 586 8.09 4.03 5.07
C GLN A 586 8.41 4.13 6.60
N ILE A 587 9.17 3.16 7.17
CA ILE A 587 9.39 3.05 8.64
C ILE A 587 10.72 2.42 9.11
N ALA A 588 11.51 1.76 8.27
CA ALA A 588 12.74 1.09 8.72
C ALA A 588 13.80 0.87 7.61
N VAL A 589 15.08 0.70 7.98
CA VAL A 589 16.27 0.72 7.10
C VAL A 589 17.31 -0.33 7.48
N VAL A 590 17.68 -1.21 6.56
CA VAL A 590 17.86 -2.63 6.90
C VAL A 590 18.67 -3.46 5.87
N ARG A 591 19.64 -4.30 6.27
CA ARG A 591 20.38 -5.16 5.30
C ARG A 591 19.73 -6.50 5.07
N ALA A 592 19.52 -6.79 3.78
CA ALA A 592 19.42 -8.15 3.25
C ALA A 592 20.74 -8.94 3.14
N GLY A 593 20.60 -10.25 2.96
CA GLY A 593 21.57 -11.29 3.31
C GLY A 593 20.87 -12.66 3.42
N ARG A 594 21.59 -13.76 3.66
CA ARG A 594 21.02 -15.12 3.82
C ARG A 594 21.86 -15.96 4.81
N ASP A 595 21.21 -16.64 5.76
CA ASP A 595 21.77 -17.62 6.69
C ASP A 595 21.10 -19.01 6.50
N GLY A 596 21.09 -19.85 7.53
CA GLY A 596 20.45 -21.18 7.53
C GLY A 596 19.01 -21.21 8.04
N HIS A 597 18.50 -20.09 8.55
CA HIS A 597 17.12 -19.85 8.94
C HIS A 597 16.39 -18.95 7.95
N GLY A 598 17.10 -18.27 7.04
CA GLY A 598 16.57 -17.86 5.75
C GLY A 598 17.38 -16.88 4.91
N ILE A 599 16.66 -16.04 4.18
CA ILE A 599 17.09 -14.64 4.00
C ILE A 599 17.31 -14.10 5.44
N TRP A 600 18.40 -13.37 5.74
CA TRP A 600 18.42 -12.30 6.84
C TRP A 600 17.18 -9.16 6.30
N VAL A 601 16.39 -8.44 7.12
CA VAL A 601 16.40 -6.99 7.07
C VAL A 601 16.71 -6.62 8.52
N ALA A 602 18.00 -6.78 8.79
CA ALA A 602 18.63 -6.50 10.07
C ALA A 602 19.05 -5.04 10.04
N GLY A 603 18.45 -4.26 10.94
CA GLY A 603 18.26 -2.84 10.69
C GLY A 603 17.35 -2.13 11.67
N SER A 604 16.96 -0.93 11.31
CA SER A 604 16.57 0.17 12.20
C SER A 604 15.15 0.59 11.91
N LEU A 605 14.34 0.89 12.93
CA LEU A 605 13.33 1.94 12.78
C LEU A 605 14.00 3.24 12.34
N VAL A 606 13.50 3.93 11.32
CA VAL A 606 14.16 5.15 10.85
C VAL A 606 13.92 6.34 11.80
N PRO A 607 14.93 7.10 12.33
CA PRO A 607 14.65 9.01 12.62
C PRO A 607 13.43 9.87 12.45
N GLU A 608 12.38 9.38 11.80
CA GLU A 608 11.09 10.03 11.60
C GLU A 608 9.92 9.11 12.08
N ALA A 609 10.20 7.86 12.49
CA ALA A 609 9.25 6.80 12.84
C ALA A 609 8.79 6.86 14.32
N THR A 610 7.78 7.69 14.58
CA THR A 610 7.05 7.87 15.86
C THR A 610 6.73 6.58 16.63
N GLU A 611 6.45 6.67 17.94
CA GLU A 611 6.00 5.51 18.74
C GLU A 611 4.79 4.80 18.09
N GLU A 612 3.85 5.55 17.49
CA GLU A 612 2.71 4.97 16.77
C GLU A 612 3.12 4.11 15.55
N GLN A 613 4.21 4.49 14.86
CA GLN A 613 4.80 3.79 13.72
C GLN A 613 5.74 2.65 14.18
N ALA A 614 6.47 2.83 15.29
CA ALA A 614 7.19 1.77 15.98
C ALA A 614 6.23 0.65 16.41
N GLN A 615 5.09 1.00 17.02
CA GLN A 615 4.03 0.08 17.39
C GLN A 615 3.28 -0.48 16.18
N LEU A 616 3.37 0.14 14.99
CA LEU A 616 2.87 -0.43 13.73
C LEU A 616 3.80 -1.55 13.25
N LEU A 617 5.11 -1.28 13.19
CA LEU A 617 6.10 -2.30 12.82
C LEU A 617 6.08 -3.49 13.82
N ARG A 618 5.96 -3.23 15.14
CA ARG A 618 5.77 -4.29 16.18
C ARG A 618 4.55 -5.19 15.96
N ARG A 619 3.56 -4.81 15.14
CA ARG A 619 2.30 -5.56 14.95
C ARG A 619 2.01 -5.98 13.50
N SER A 620 2.85 -5.63 12.54
CA SER A 620 2.62 -5.86 11.11
C SER A 620 3.73 -6.73 10.51
N PRO A 621 3.45 -7.95 10.01
CA PRO A 621 4.41 -8.73 9.23
C PRO A 621 4.81 -8.00 7.93
N LEU A 622 5.84 -8.50 7.24
CA LEU A 622 6.34 -7.89 6.00
C LEU A 622 6.08 -8.75 4.77
N SER A 623 6.15 -8.11 3.62
CA SER A 623 6.11 -8.73 2.30
C SER A 623 7.14 -8.08 1.37
N GLY A 624 7.82 -8.88 0.56
CA GLY A 624 9.02 -8.47 -0.18
C GLY A 624 8.72 -8.43 -1.67
N ASP A 625 9.14 -7.38 -2.34
CA ASP A 625 8.94 -7.22 -3.78
C ASP A 625 10.18 -7.68 -4.55
N TRP A 626 9.97 -8.54 -5.56
CA TRP A 626 11.03 -9.23 -6.30
C TRP A 626 10.86 -9.02 -7.80
N ARG A 627 11.86 -8.43 -8.46
CA ARG A 627 11.79 -8.07 -9.90
C ARG A 627 12.92 -8.72 -10.70
N TRP A 628 12.65 -9.06 -11.96
CA TRP A 628 13.63 -9.67 -12.86
C TRP A 628 14.62 -8.62 -13.38
N ILE A 629 15.90 -8.75 -13.02
CA ILE A 629 16.97 -7.82 -13.41
C ILE A 629 18.25 -8.62 -13.69
N GLY A 630 18.92 -8.35 -14.82
CA GLY A 630 20.18 -9.01 -15.19
C GLY A 630 20.08 -10.52 -15.46
N GLY A 631 18.88 -11.09 -15.54
CA GLY A 631 18.65 -12.53 -15.70
C GLY A 631 18.43 -13.31 -14.38
N ALA A 632 18.32 -12.62 -13.24
CA ALA A 632 17.91 -13.19 -11.96
C ALA A 632 16.77 -12.36 -11.34
N ARG A 633 16.10 -12.87 -10.32
CA ARG A 633 15.14 -12.09 -9.52
C ARG A 633 15.87 -11.42 -8.37
N GLN A 634 15.85 -10.10 -8.30
CA GLN A 634 16.45 -9.33 -7.21
C GLN A 634 15.35 -8.85 -6.26
N LEU A 635 15.64 -8.79 -4.96
CA LEU A 635 14.79 -8.04 -4.02
C LEU A 635 14.90 -6.55 -4.39
N VAL A 636 13.78 -5.82 -4.36
CA VAL A 636 13.75 -4.37 -4.64
C VAL A 636 13.23 -3.52 -3.49
N ALA A 637 12.34 -4.07 -2.66
CA ALA A 637 11.75 -3.40 -1.49
C ALA A 637 11.16 -4.42 -0.49
N ALA A 638 10.88 -3.97 0.74
CA ALA A 638 10.09 -4.68 1.74
C ALA A 638 8.97 -3.76 2.24
N LEU A 639 7.78 -4.29 2.50
CA LEU A 639 6.59 -3.52 2.91
C LEU A 639 5.92 -4.14 4.14
N CYS A 640 5.55 -3.32 5.12
CA CYS A 640 4.69 -3.67 6.24
C CYS A 640 3.24 -3.88 5.77
N VAL A 641 2.70 -5.05 6.05
CA VAL A 641 1.39 -5.51 5.58
C VAL A 641 0.61 -6.18 6.72
N ASN A 642 -0.69 -6.39 6.54
CA ASN A 642 -1.52 -7.11 7.52
C ASN A 642 -1.33 -8.64 7.43
N VAL A 643 -0.84 -9.16 6.30
CA VAL A 643 -0.51 -10.57 6.08
C VAL A 643 0.77 -10.63 5.26
N GLY A 644 1.86 -11.15 5.84
CA GLY A 644 3.13 -11.28 5.15
C GLY A 644 3.04 -12.21 3.95
N GLY A 645 3.77 -11.90 2.87
CA GLY A 645 3.78 -12.73 1.65
C GLY A 645 4.23 -14.16 1.95
N PHE A 646 5.11 -14.32 2.93
CA PHE A 646 5.52 -15.61 3.48
C PHE A 646 5.28 -15.64 5.01
N PRO A 647 5.02 -16.82 5.62
CA PRO A 647 4.44 -16.93 6.96
C PRO A 647 5.44 -16.98 8.12
N VAL A 648 6.09 -15.83 8.33
CA VAL A 648 6.95 -15.43 9.45
C VAL A 648 6.31 -15.70 10.84
N VAL A 649 6.81 -16.67 11.64
CA VAL A 649 6.21 -17.07 12.95
C VAL A 649 7.22 -17.51 14.03
N ARG A 650 7.07 -16.98 15.26
CA ARG A 650 7.87 -17.33 16.47
C ARG A 650 7.79 -18.82 16.81
N GLY A 651 8.94 -19.49 16.91
CA GLY A 651 9.04 -20.89 17.34
C GLY A 651 8.47 -21.92 16.35
N ARG A 652 8.16 -21.52 15.11
CA ARG A 652 8.05 -22.45 13.97
C ARG A 652 9.47 -22.82 13.52
N SER A 653 9.62 -23.82 12.64
CA SER A 653 10.88 -24.09 11.94
C SER A 653 10.80 -23.59 10.49
N SER A 654 11.84 -22.90 10.01
CA SER A 654 12.00 -22.52 8.58
C SER A 654 11.73 -23.72 7.65
N GLY A 655 11.07 -23.48 6.51
CA GLY A 655 10.61 -24.54 5.60
C GLY A 655 9.54 -25.49 6.18
N GLY A 656 8.99 -25.17 7.35
CA GLY A 656 8.09 -26.02 8.14
C GLY A 656 6.64 -25.98 7.65
N ARG A 657 6.32 -26.81 6.65
CA ARG A 657 4.98 -26.94 6.05
C ARG A 657 3.88 -27.27 7.06
N ALA A 658 3.02 -26.28 7.33
CA ALA A 658 1.82 -26.45 8.14
C ALA A 658 0.70 -27.14 7.35
N TYR A 659 0.36 -28.38 7.71
CA TYR A 659 -0.83 -29.07 7.21
C TYR A 659 -2.03 -28.85 8.14
N ALA A 660 -3.01 -28.06 7.71
CA ALA A 660 -4.32 -28.03 8.35
C ALA A 660 -5.06 -29.35 8.12
N MET A 661 -5.39 -30.10 9.19
CA MET A 661 -6.30 -31.24 9.10
C MET A 661 -7.75 -30.81 9.35
N VAL A 662 -8.58 -30.90 8.32
CA VAL A 662 -10.05 -30.91 8.46
C VAL A 662 -10.57 -32.26 7.97
N ALA A 663 -10.73 -33.20 8.89
CA ALA A 663 -11.34 -34.50 8.62
C ALA A 663 -12.87 -34.39 8.76
N SER A 664 -13.59 -34.11 7.66
CA SER A 664 -15.05 -33.96 7.65
C SER A 664 -15.72 -34.82 6.58
N GLY A 665 -16.06 -36.07 6.93
CA GLY A 665 -16.88 -36.93 6.09
C GLY A 665 -18.38 -36.81 6.41
N TRP A 666 -19.19 -36.34 5.47
CA TRP A 666 -20.66 -36.41 5.57
C TRP A 666 -21.31 -36.68 4.19
N PRO A 667 -21.91 -37.86 3.95
CA PRO A 667 -22.65 -38.13 2.73
C PRO A 667 -24.07 -37.54 2.82
N GLY A 668 -24.35 -36.43 2.11
CA GLY A 668 -25.58 -35.66 2.38
C GLY A 668 -26.11 -34.71 1.31
N TRP A 669 -25.77 -34.86 0.02
CA TRP A 669 -26.34 -33.99 -1.03
C TRP A 669 -26.79 -34.74 -2.28
N ARG A 670 -27.91 -34.30 -2.88
CA ARG A 670 -28.42 -34.72 -4.18
C ARG A 670 -28.99 -33.50 -4.91
N PRO A 671 -28.55 -33.17 -6.13
CA PRO A 671 -29.18 -32.13 -6.94
C PRO A 671 -30.53 -32.59 -7.50
N SER A 672 -31.44 -31.65 -7.71
CA SER A 672 -32.63 -31.83 -8.56
C SER A 672 -32.35 -31.42 -10.01
N GLU A 673 -32.91 -32.16 -10.97
CA GLU A 673 -33.00 -31.74 -12.39
C GLU A 673 -33.79 -30.42 -12.53
N ARG A 674 -33.74 -29.61 -13.60
CA ARG A 674 -33.40 -29.79 -15.04
C ARG A 674 -33.01 -28.37 -15.59
N ALA A 675 -32.56 -28.10 -16.82
CA ALA A 675 -32.61 -28.82 -18.10
C ALA A 675 -31.43 -28.49 -19.05
N VAL A 676 -31.51 -28.99 -20.31
CA VAL A 676 -30.37 -29.31 -21.19
C VAL A 676 -30.22 -28.36 -22.39
N ARG A 677 -28.98 -27.94 -22.70
CA ARG A 677 -28.55 -27.58 -24.08
C ARG A 677 -27.82 -28.78 -24.73
N ARG A 678 -27.96 -28.92 -26.05
CA ARG A 678 -27.52 -30.09 -26.86
C ARG A 678 -26.17 -29.81 -27.57
N PRO A 679 -25.47 -30.79 -28.17
CA PRO A 679 -24.26 -31.30 -27.52
C PRO A 679 -22.98 -31.20 -28.37
N ALA A 680 -21.82 -31.19 -27.70
CA ALA A 680 -20.54 -31.54 -28.32
C ALA A 680 -20.44 -33.07 -28.56
N ALA A 681 -19.46 -33.50 -29.36
CA ALA A 681 -19.27 -34.91 -29.71
C ALA A 681 -19.02 -35.78 -28.47
N ALA A 682 -19.72 -36.91 -28.36
CA ALA A 682 -19.66 -37.77 -27.18
C ALA A 682 -18.40 -38.65 -27.16
N ALA A 683 -17.60 -38.55 -26.10
CA ALA A 683 -16.68 -39.62 -25.70
C ALA A 683 -17.45 -40.91 -25.41
N SER A 684 -16.83 -42.08 -25.57
CA SER A 684 -17.55 -43.32 -25.33
C SER A 684 -17.85 -43.51 -23.83
N PRO A 685 -18.92 -44.25 -23.45
CA PRO A 685 -19.19 -44.55 -22.05
C PRO A 685 -18.00 -45.22 -21.34
N GLN A 686 -17.20 -46.01 -22.07
CA GLN A 686 -16.04 -46.73 -21.56
C GLN A 686 -14.87 -45.78 -21.23
N ASP A 687 -14.67 -44.72 -22.04
CA ASP A 687 -13.64 -43.71 -21.79
C ASP A 687 -13.96 -42.90 -20.53
N VAL A 688 -15.23 -42.52 -20.37
CA VAL A 688 -15.73 -41.76 -19.21
C VAL A 688 -15.64 -42.61 -17.94
N GLU A 689 -16.10 -43.86 -17.97
CA GLU A 689 -16.01 -44.77 -16.82
C GLU A 689 -14.56 -45.04 -16.40
N ALA A 690 -13.66 -45.24 -17.38
CA ALA A 690 -12.23 -45.42 -17.11
C ALA A 690 -11.56 -44.14 -16.56
N ALA A 691 -11.97 -42.96 -17.00
CA ALA A 691 -11.47 -41.69 -16.48
C ALA A 691 -11.96 -41.43 -15.04
N VAL A 692 -13.25 -41.62 -14.77
CA VAL A 692 -13.84 -41.47 -13.42
C VAL A 692 -13.18 -42.43 -12.44
N ARG A 693 -12.97 -43.71 -12.81
CA ARG A 693 -12.35 -44.68 -11.91
C ARG A 693 -10.92 -44.28 -11.52
N ARG A 694 -10.10 -43.84 -12.48
CA ARG A 694 -8.74 -43.34 -12.21
C ARG A 694 -8.73 -42.12 -11.28
N ALA A 695 -9.63 -41.17 -11.48
CA ALA A 695 -9.73 -39.97 -10.65
C ALA A 695 -10.12 -40.32 -9.20
N VAL A 696 -11.08 -41.23 -9.01
CA VAL A 696 -11.52 -41.70 -7.69
C VAL A 696 -10.44 -42.51 -6.97
N GLU A 697 -9.73 -43.41 -7.68
CA GLU A 697 -8.61 -44.18 -7.15
C GLU A 697 -7.46 -43.26 -6.67
N ALA A 698 -7.14 -42.21 -7.43
CA ALA A 698 -6.12 -41.21 -7.08
C ALA A 698 -6.53 -40.36 -5.86
N GLY A 699 -7.77 -39.86 -5.82
CA GLY A 699 -8.27 -39.04 -4.70
C GLY A 699 -8.20 -39.78 -3.35
N PHE A 700 -8.64 -41.04 -3.31
CA PHE A 700 -8.56 -41.85 -2.11
C PHE A 700 -7.12 -42.24 -1.71
N ALA A 701 -6.16 -42.26 -2.63
CA ALA A 701 -4.75 -42.47 -2.31
C ALA A 701 -4.15 -41.25 -1.61
N ALA A 702 -4.41 -40.04 -2.11
CA ALA A 702 -3.93 -38.79 -1.52
C ALA A 702 -4.47 -38.56 -0.10
N GLU A 703 -5.75 -38.89 0.15
CA GLU A 703 -6.38 -38.70 1.46
C GLU A 703 -5.73 -39.55 2.56
N ARG A 704 -5.46 -40.83 2.28
CA ARG A 704 -4.81 -41.75 3.24
C ARG A 704 -3.39 -41.31 3.61
N GLN A 705 -2.67 -40.68 2.68
CA GLN A 705 -1.32 -40.17 2.93
C GLN A 705 -1.36 -38.96 3.90
N ARG A 706 -2.30 -38.03 3.72
CA ARG A 706 -2.41 -36.81 4.55
C ARG A 706 -2.68 -37.14 6.02
N ILE A 707 -3.59 -38.08 6.29
CA ILE A 707 -3.95 -38.53 7.65
C ILE A 707 -2.75 -39.17 8.36
N ALA A 708 -1.92 -39.94 7.64
CA ALA A 708 -0.73 -40.58 8.21
C ALA A 708 0.35 -39.54 8.61
N THR A 709 0.51 -38.47 7.85
CA THR A 709 1.50 -37.41 8.11
C THR A 709 1.14 -36.55 9.32
N ALA A 710 -0.12 -36.14 9.46
CA ALA A 710 -0.52 -35.23 10.55
C ALA A 710 -0.37 -35.86 11.95
N ALA A 711 -0.69 -37.16 12.08
CA ALA A 711 -0.47 -37.93 13.30
C ALA A 711 1.02 -38.05 13.71
N GLN A 712 1.96 -37.60 12.87
CA GLN A 712 3.38 -37.48 13.19
C GLN A 712 3.78 -36.06 13.68
N ALA A 713 3.08 -35.01 13.24
CA ALA A 713 3.33 -33.64 13.68
C ALA A 713 2.93 -33.42 15.16
N GLU A 714 1.79 -33.97 15.58
CA GLU A 714 1.33 -33.95 16.98
C GLU A 714 2.34 -34.58 17.96
N ARG A 715 3.21 -35.47 17.49
CA ARG A 715 4.27 -36.10 18.29
C ARG A 715 5.54 -35.24 18.43
N ILE A 716 5.67 -34.15 17.68
CA ILE A 716 6.85 -33.28 17.66
C ILE A 716 6.60 -31.99 18.46
N ALA A 717 5.40 -31.40 18.34
CA ALA A 717 5.05 -30.14 19.02
C ALA A 717 5.20 -30.17 20.56
N ALA A 718 5.23 -31.36 21.18
CA ALA A 718 5.34 -31.56 22.62
C ALA A 718 6.78 -31.41 23.20
N SER A 719 7.68 -30.59 22.61
CA SER A 719 9.13 -30.73 22.90
C SER A 719 10.05 -29.48 23.00
N ILE A 720 9.61 -28.23 22.73
CA ILE A 720 10.54 -27.07 22.56
C ILE A 720 10.44 -26.00 23.68
N GLY A 721 11.57 -25.32 23.97
CA GLY A 721 11.65 -24.04 24.71
C GLY A 721 12.70 -23.97 25.84
N ARG A 722 14.03 -23.94 25.54
CA ARG A 722 15.11 -24.02 26.58
C ARG A 722 16.50 -23.37 26.35
N ASP A 723 16.77 -22.54 25.33
CA ASP A 723 18.15 -22.03 25.04
C ASP A 723 18.19 -20.56 24.55
N ARG A 724 19.23 -19.80 24.92
CA ARG A 724 19.47 -18.40 24.51
C ARG A 724 19.85 -18.27 23.05
N LYS A 725 20.59 -19.25 22.48
CA LYS A 725 20.90 -19.22 21.06
C LYS A 725 19.61 -19.29 20.26
N THR A 726 18.70 -20.16 20.67
CA THR A 726 17.32 -20.25 20.16
C THR A 726 16.45 -19.02 20.47
N LEU A 727 16.94 -18.01 21.22
CA LEU A 727 16.29 -16.69 21.32
C LEU A 727 16.95 -15.63 20.42
N VAL A 728 18.28 -15.59 20.29
CA VAL A 728 19.00 -14.77 19.28
C VAL A 728 18.91 -15.46 17.92
N ALA A 729 17.66 -15.62 17.48
CA ALA A 729 17.21 -16.67 16.58
C ALA A 729 15.73 -16.38 16.30
N ALA A 730 14.88 -16.72 17.28
CA ALA A 730 13.61 -16.08 17.56
C ALA A 730 13.73 -14.58 17.94
N LEU A 731 14.68 -13.84 17.34
CA LEU A 731 14.82 -12.39 17.42
C LEU A 731 15.46 -11.72 16.19
N THR A 732 16.23 -12.42 15.33
CA THR A 732 16.42 -11.95 13.93
C THR A 732 15.87 -12.95 12.92
N ALA A 733 14.78 -13.65 13.26
CA ALA A 733 13.90 -14.29 12.29
C ALA A 733 12.48 -13.68 12.14
N THR A 734 12.41 -12.36 12.31
CA THR A 734 11.31 -11.40 12.50
C THR A 734 10.94 -10.42 11.31
N VAL A 735 11.86 -10.07 10.38
CA VAL A 735 11.99 -8.96 9.38
C VAL A 735 12.61 -9.26 7.90
N HIS A 736 13.27 -10.40 7.51
CA HIS A 736 13.83 -11.12 6.25
C HIS A 736 13.03 -12.25 5.41
N GLY A 737 12.65 -13.53 5.76
CA GLY A 737 11.45 -14.12 6.51
C GLY A 737 10.81 -15.45 6.32
N GLU A 738 11.34 -16.34 7.11
CA GLU A 738 10.85 -17.67 7.32
C GLU A 738 9.97 -17.67 8.57
#